data_AF-A0A6N2RWB8-F1
#
_entry.id   AF-A0A6N2RWB8-F1
#
_cell.length_a   1.000
_cell.length_b   1.000
_cell.length_c   1.000
_cell.angle_alpha   90.00
_cell.angle_beta   90.00
_cell.angle_gamma   90.00
#
_symmetry.space_group_name_H-M   'P 1'
#
loop_
_entity.id
_entity.type
_entity.pdbx_description
1 polymer ?
#
loop_
_entity_poly.entity_id
_entity_poly.type
_entity_poly.pdbx_seq_one_letter_code
_entity_poly.pdbx_strand_id
1 'polypeptide(L)'
;MTLFESVFAGNDAVYGLTENAINQAIETHGADKAVSFPNTAYSLPCYYAVTGTKVGTLAELKEALGVVKTLMTREKRTHDVFMSGVATALCAEFIEVLKYIDGAVPYEEPCYGHLADAVIRELGVPLVTGDIPGVAVILGKAASPEEAAALVKSYQAQGILVTLVGDVIDQLAEINYKTGANVRVIPLGKDVTSVIHVVSVALRAALIFGNVKPGDAATLMEYTMKRVPAFVNAFAPLNDVIVACGAGAIALGFPVITNQEDVARVPKSLICQTDVSKWNATSLEARDIKIKITNIDIPVAFASAFEGEIIRRKDMQVEFDGSRVDCAELVQTCDASEVEDHKITVIGPEADEMELGSKNSIAYVVKVAGKNMQADFEPVIERKFHNYINCIEGVYHTGQRDMQRIRISIDAFNAGFRIKHLGEVLYAQVKNEFDAVVDKCEVVIYTDPAECTRVRHEVAIPTFEKRDERLDNLTDESVDVYYSCILCQAFSPSHVCVVTPERLGLCGAVSWLDAKATNELDPAGPCQVITKERPIDENLGAYEDVDEAVQKFSQGALEHVTLYSIMQDPMTSCGCFECICGIEPFSNGVVIANREYAGMTPLGMTFPEMASMTGGGVQTPGFMGHGKHFISSKKFMKAEGGIERIVWMPKELKEFVADRLNATAKELYGIENFTDMIGDETIAEDPETLVAFLTEKGHPALSLDPMM
;
A
#
# COMPACT_ATOMS: atom_id res chain seq x y z
N MET A 1 -38.06 5.42 28.32
CA MET A 1 -38.25 4.53 27.17
C MET A 1 -37.31 3.35 27.34
N THR A 2 -37.73 2.11 27.10
CA THR A 2 -36.80 0.95 27.14
C THR A 2 -35.87 0.97 25.92
N LEU A 3 -34.72 0.28 25.99
CA LEU A 3 -33.79 0.18 24.85
C LEU A 3 -34.48 -0.33 23.58
N PHE A 4 -35.35 -1.33 23.72
CA PHE A 4 -36.14 -1.88 22.61
C PHE A 4 -37.07 -0.84 21.99
N GLU A 5 -37.77 -0.07 22.81
CA GLU A 5 -38.67 0.99 22.34
C GLU A 5 -37.91 2.11 21.64
N SER A 6 -36.71 2.46 22.11
CA SER A 6 -35.85 3.45 21.45
C SER A 6 -35.37 2.96 20.07
N VAL A 7 -34.90 1.71 19.96
CA VAL A 7 -34.53 1.12 18.66
C VAL A 7 -35.73 1.07 17.70
N PHE A 8 -36.89 0.63 18.17
CA PHE A 8 -38.09 0.57 17.32
C PHE A 8 -38.56 1.95 16.87
N ALA A 9 -38.55 2.94 17.77
CA ALA A 9 -38.90 4.32 17.43
C ALA A 9 -37.91 4.92 16.42
N GLY A 10 -36.61 4.69 16.59
CA GLY A 10 -35.58 5.10 15.65
C GLY A 10 -35.75 4.45 14.28
N ASN A 11 -36.00 3.14 14.26
CA ASN A 11 -36.25 2.39 13.04
C ASN A 11 -37.52 2.88 12.30
N ASP A 12 -38.62 3.15 13.01
CA ASP A 12 -39.84 3.72 12.43
C ASP A 12 -39.60 5.11 11.83
N ALA A 13 -38.81 5.96 12.52
CA ALA A 13 -38.46 7.28 12.03
C ALA A 13 -37.63 7.21 10.73
N VAL A 14 -36.58 6.39 10.71
CA VAL A 14 -35.72 6.23 9.52
C VAL A 14 -36.48 5.59 8.35
N TYR A 15 -37.33 4.60 8.62
CA TYR A 15 -38.19 4.01 7.59
C TYR A 15 -39.12 5.06 6.96
N GLY A 16 -39.79 5.89 7.78
CA GLY A 16 -40.66 6.95 7.29
C GLY A 16 -39.91 8.00 6.46
N LEU A 17 -38.71 8.39 6.89
CA LEU A 17 -37.83 9.28 6.12
C LEU A 17 -37.45 8.67 4.77
N THR A 18 -37.09 7.39 4.76
CA THR A 18 -36.69 6.65 3.55
C THR A 18 -37.85 6.51 2.57
N GLU A 19 -39.04 6.18 3.07
CA GLU A 19 -40.25 6.10 2.26
C GLU A 19 -40.55 7.43 1.57
N ASN A 20 -40.50 8.54 2.32
CA ASN A 20 -40.73 9.86 1.77
C ASN A 20 -39.68 10.25 0.74
N ALA A 21 -38.40 9.97 1.01
CA ALA A 21 -37.31 10.27 0.09
C ALA A 21 -37.43 9.50 -1.24
N ILE A 22 -37.77 8.20 -1.20
CA ILE A 22 -38.00 7.40 -2.40
C ILE A 22 -39.21 7.91 -3.18
N ASN A 23 -40.32 8.19 -2.50
CA ASN A 23 -41.52 8.72 -3.16
C ASN A 23 -41.22 10.05 -3.86
N GLN A 24 -40.52 10.97 -3.20
CA GLN A 24 -40.13 12.26 -3.77
C GLN A 24 -39.17 12.10 -4.96
N ALA A 25 -38.22 11.17 -4.88
CA ALA A 25 -37.32 10.85 -5.99
C ALA A 25 -38.09 10.28 -7.20
N ILE A 26 -39.08 9.40 -6.98
CA ILE A 26 -39.95 8.87 -8.03
C ILE A 26 -40.78 9.99 -8.66
N GLU A 27 -41.35 10.89 -7.87
CA GLU A 27 -42.10 12.04 -8.36
C GLU A 27 -41.23 12.98 -9.20
N THR A 28 -39.96 13.15 -8.83
CA THR A 28 -39.02 14.08 -9.50
C THR A 28 -38.39 13.47 -10.76
N HIS A 29 -38.00 12.19 -10.72
CA HIS A 29 -37.19 11.57 -11.76
C HIS A 29 -37.89 10.45 -12.54
N GLY A 30 -39.07 10.00 -12.09
CA GLY A 30 -39.79 8.86 -12.66
C GLY A 30 -39.35 7.50 -12.10
N ALA A 31 -40.25 6.51 -12.12
CA ALA A 31 -40.04 5.21 -11.49
C ALA A 31 -38.93 4.36 -12.16
N ASP A 32 -38.76 4.50 -13.47
CA ASP A 32 -37.74 3.75 -14.25
C ASP A 32 -36.33 4.35 -14.15
N LYS A 33 -36.15 5.42 -13.34
CA LYS A 33 -34.87 6.08 -13.18
C LYS A 33 -33.85 5.12 -12.57
N ALA A 34 -32.68 5.02 -13.20
CA ALA A 34 -31.57 4.22 -12.70
C ALA A 34 -31.00 4.76 -11.39
N VAL A 35 -30.64 3.86 -10.48
CA VAL A 35 -30.05 4.15 -9.16
C VAL A 35 -28.94 3.14 -8.87
N SER A 36 -27.75 3.64 -8.53
CA SER A 36 -26.58 2.82 -8.26
C SER A 36 -25.51 3.63 -7.52
N PHE A 37 -24.70 2.97 -6.68
CA PHE A 37 -23.46 3.55 -6.22
C PHE A 37 -22.37 3.49 -7.32
N PRO A 38 -21.44 4.45 -7.35
CA PRO A 38 -20.33 4.42 -8.30
C PRO A 38 -19.34 3.28 -7.98
N ASN A 39 -18.76 2.69 -9.01
CA ASN A 39 -17.60 1.78 -8.90
C ASN A 39 -17.81 0.56 -7.96
N THR A 40 -18.99 -0.07 -8.02
CA THR A 40 -19.25 -1.32 -7.30
C THR A 40 -19.96 -2.36 -8.18
N ALA A 41 -19.54 -3.63 -8.08
CA ALA A 41 -20.19 -4.77 -8.72
C ALA A 41 -21.39 -5.31 -7.93
N TYR A 42 -21.59 -4.81 -6.71
CA TYR A 42 -22.52 -5.34 -5.72
C TYR A 42 -23.85 -4.57 -5.62
N SER A 43 -24.19 -3.74 -6.62
CA SER A 43 -25.45 -2.96 -6.66
C SER A 43 -25.58 -2.06 -5.43
N LEU A 44 -26.52 -2.34 -4.52
CA LEU A 44 -26.65 -1.76 -3.19
C LEU A 44 -26.07 -2.78 -2.21
N PRO A 45 -24.79 -2.65 -1.79
CA PRO A 45 -24.05 -3.77 -1.23
C PRO A 45 -24.65 -4.37 0.05
N CYS A 46 -25.23 -3.56 0.93
CA CYS A 46 -25.83 -4.05 2.18
C CYS A 46 -27.13 -4.80 1.91
N TYR A 47 -28.02 -4.22 1.09
CA TYR A 47 -29.26 -4.87 0.69
C TYR A 47 -29.00 -6.16 -0.09
N TYR A 48 -28.07 -6.12 -1.04
CA TYR A 48 -27.68 -7.28 -1.83
C TYR A 48 -27.06 -8.38 -0.96
N ALA A 49 -26.18 -8.04 -0.01
CA ALA A 49 -25.59 -9.02 0.89
C ALA A 49 -26.65 -9.72 1.75
N VAL A 50 -27.62 -8.97 2.28
CA VAL A 50 -28.66 -9.51 3.18
C VAL A 50 -29.74 -10.28 2.42
N THR A 51 -30.15 -9.83 1.23
CA THR A 51 -31.33 -10.37 0.52
C THR A 51 -31.02 -11.17 -0.74
N GLY A 52 -29.80 -11.05 -1.28
CA GLY A 52 -29.40 -11.64 -2.55
C GLY A 52 -30.01 -10.98 -3.78
N THR A 53 -30.77 -9.89 -3.61
CA THR A 53 -31.49 -9.20 -4.69
C THR A 53 -30.77 -7.91 -5.06
N LYS A 54 -30.50 -7.72 -6.36
CA LYS A 54 -29.94 -6.47 -6.89
C LYS A 54 -31.08 -5.48 -7.13
N VAL A 55 -30.77 -4.20 -6.94
CA VAL A 55 -31.67 -3.07 -7.21
C VAL A 55 -30.97 -2.12 -8.18
N GLY A 56 -31.66 -1.71 -9.23
CA GLY A 56 -31.13 -0.85 -10.29
C GLY A 56 -32.05 0.32 -10.67
N THR A 57 -33.32 0.33 -10.25
CA THR A 57 -34.27 1.44 -10.52
C THR A 57 -34.97 1.95 -9.27
N LEU A 58 -35.55 3.16 -9.33
CA LEU A 58 -36.35 3.70 -8.22
C LEU A 58 -37.61 2.87 -7.91
N ALA A 59 -38.22 2.25 -8.93
CA ALA A 59 -39.32 1.31 -8.75
C ALA A 59 -38.89 0.09 -7.92
N GLU A 60 -37.78 -0.54 -8.30
CA GLU A 60 -37.21 -1.67 -7.56
C GLU A 60 -36.78 -1.27 -6.15
N LEU A 61 -36.26 -0.05 -5.96
CA LEU A 61 -35.92 0.48 -4.64
C LEU A 61 -37.16 0.62 -3.73
N LYS A 62 -38.30 1.03 -4.29
CA LYS A 62 -39.58 1.09 -3.57
C LYS A 62 -40.10 -0.31 -3.20
N GLU A 63 -39.98 -1.28 -4.10
CA GLU A 63 -40.32 -2.68 -3.81
C GLU A 63 -39.42 -3.27 -2.73
N ALA A 64 -38.12 -2.98 -2.82
CA ALA A 64 -37.11 -3.39 -1.85
C ALA A 64 -37.40 -2.84 -0.45
N LEU A 65 -37.95 -1.61 -0.34
CA LEU A 65 -38.38 -1.03 0.93
C LEU A 65 -39.53 -1.86 1.56
N GLY A 66 -40.41 -2.43 0.74
CA GLY A 66 -41.43 -3.37 1.18
C GLY A 66 -40.82 -4.62 1.85
N VAL A 67 -39.69 -5.12 1.33
CA VAL A 67 -38.93 -6.22 1.97
C VAL A 67 -38.32 -5.76 3.29
N VAL A 68 -37.72 -4.56 3.35
CA VAL A 68 -37.19 -3.98 4.60
C VAL A 68 -38.27 -3.91 5.68
N LYS A 69 -39.51 -3.56 5.31
CA LYS A 69 -40.65 -3.53 6.24
C LYS A 69 -40.92 -4.87 6.91
N THR A 70 -40.64 -5.99 6.25
CA THR A 70 -40.83 -7.33 6.83
C THR A 70 -39.83 -7.65 7.94
N LEU A 71 -38.68 -6.95 7.96
CA LEU A 71 -37.65 -7.08 8.99
C LEU A 71 -37.98 -6.27 10.26
N MET A 72 -38.95 -5.34 10.17
CA MET A 72 -39.35 -4.44 11.24
C MET A 72 -40.36 -5.10 12.19
N THR A 73 -39.95 -6.20 12.83
CA THR A 73 -40.78 -6.87 13.83
C THR A 73 -40.78 -6.11 15.17
N ARG A 74 -41.80 -6.31 16.00
CA ARG A 74 -42.04 -5.50 17.21
C ARG A 74 -42.14 -6.32 18.50
N GLU A 75 -41.75 -7.59 18.46
CA GLU A 75 -41.66 -8.36 19.70
C GLU A 75 -40.45 -7.91 20.52
N LYS A 76 -40.56 -7.92 21.86
CA LYS A 76 -39.45 -7.55 22.75
C LYS A 76 -38.46 -8.70 22.91
N ARG A 77 -37.89 -9.23 21.81
CA ARG A 77 -36.85 -10.27 21.78
C ARG A 77 -35.60 -9.81 21.02
N THR A 78 -34.46 -10.39 21.35
CA THR A 78 -33.15 -10.03 20.78
C THR A 78 -33.12 -10.08 19.25
N HIS A 79 -33.79 -11.06 18.64
CA HIS A 79 -33.91 -11.13 17.19
C HIS A 79 -34.57 -9.88 16.59
N ASP A 80 -35.72 -9.47 17.12
CA ASP A 80 -36.52 -8.34 16.61
C ASP A 80 -35.79 -7.00 16.69
N VAL A 81 -35.06 -6.75 17.79
CA VAL A 81 -34.28 -5.52 17.96
C VAL A 81 -33.10 -5.47 16.98
N PHE A 82 -32.45 -6.61 16.73
CA PHE A 82 -31.37 -6.69 15.76
C PHE A 82 -31.85 -6.57 14.33
N MET A 83 -32.97 -7.23 13.97
CA MET A 83 -33.55 -7.08 12.63
C MET A 83 -34.08 -5.67 12.38
N SER A 84 -34.59 -4.98 13.41
CA SER A 84 -34.91 -3.55 13.32
C SER A 84 -33.66 -2.68 13.13
N GLY A 85 -32.53 -3.05 13.74
CA GLY A 85 -31.23 -2.43 13.50
C GLY A 85 -30.75 -2.63 12.06
N VAL A 86 -30.82 -3.86 11.53
CA VAL A 86 -30.49 -4.17 10.13
C VAL A 86 -31.41 -3.41 9.18
N ALA A 87 -32.72 -3.36 9.45
CA ALA A 87 -33.68 -2.59 8.66
C ALA A 87 -33.31 -1.10 8.63
N THR A 88 -32.85 -0.55 9.76
CA THR A 88 -32.37 0.84 9.84
C THR A 88 -31.14 1.06 8.96
N ALA A 89 -30.18 0.13 8.95
CA ALA A 89 -29.02 0.20 8.08
C ALA A 89 -29.40 0.13 6.59
N LEU A 90 -30.32 -0.76 6.20
CA LEU A 90 -30.81 -0.86 4.81
C LEU A 90 -31.54 0.42 4.37
N CYS A 91 -32.35 1.01 5.25
CA CYS A 91 -32.98 2.29 4.99
C CYS A 91 -31.93 3.42 4.81
N ALA A 92 -30.87 3.43 5.61
CA ALA A 92 -29.76 4.39 5.44
C ALA A 92 -29.07 4.21 4.07
N GLU A 93 -28.86 2.97 3.61
CA GLU A 93 -28.33 2.69 2.27
C GLU A 93 -29.21 3.28 1.17
N PHE A 94 -30.53 3.16 1.33
CA PHE A 94 -31.49 3.68 0.36
C PHE A 94 -31.48 5.21 0.33
N ILE A 95 -31.41 5.87 1.48
CA ILE A 95 -31.25 7.33 1.53
C ILE A 95 -29.94 7.76 0.86
N GLU A 96 -28.84 7.04 1.14
CA GLU A 96 -27.53 7.38 0.60
C GLU A 96 -27.44 7.19 -0.92
N VAL A 97 -27.99 6.11 -1.48
CA VAL A 97 -27.92 5.87 -2.93
C VAL A 97 -28.71 6.92 -3.73
N LEU A 98 -29.79 7.46 -3.16
CA LEU A 98 -30.57 8.54 -3.79
C LEU A 98 -29.73 9.81 -4.00
N LYS A 99 -28.68 10.04 -3.18
CA LYS A 99 -27.77 11.18 -3.34
C LYS A 99 -26.87 11.09 -4.58
N TYR A 100 -26.74 9.90 -5.20
CA TYR A 100 -25.87 9.64 -6.35
C TYR A 100 -26.63 9.55 -7.69
N ILE A 101 -27.93 9.81 -7.71
CA ILE A 101 -28.72 9.84 -8.96
C ILE A 101 -28.09 10.81 -9.96
N ASP A 102 -28.12 10.44 -11.24
CA ASP A 102 -27.55 11.25 -12.34
C ASP A 102 -26.04 11.47 -12.26
N GLY A 103 -25.31 10.56 -11.60
CA GLY A 103 -23.85 10.67 -11.45
C GLY A 103 -23.44 11.83 -10.55
N ALA A 104 -24.34 12.27 -9.67
CA ALA A 104 -24.05 13.30 -8.68
C ALA A 104 -22.87 12.88 -7.78
N VAL A 105 -22.10 13.88 -7.36
CA VAL A 105 -20.96 13.73 -6.44
C VAL A 105 -21.35 14.43 -5.13
N PRO A 106 -22.17 13.79 -4.27
CA PRO A 106 -22.76 14.45 -3.10
C PRO A 106 -21.78 14.68 -1.94
N TYR A 107 -20.57 14.14 -2.04
CA TYR A 107 -19.52 14.28 -1.04
C TYR A 107 -18.30 14.96 -1.67
N GLU A 108 -17.76 15.94 -0.94
CA GLU A 108 -16.53 16.64 -1.27
C GLU A 108 -15.49 16.37 -0.18
N GLU A 109 -14.21 16.47 -0.54
CA GLU A 109 -13.11 16.33 0.42
C GLU A 109 -13.31 17.29 1.61
N PRO A 110 -13.10 16.81 2.85
CA PRO A 110 -12.44 15.56 3.21
C PRO A 110 -13.37 14.32 3.30
N CYS A 111 -14.67 14.44 2.99
CA CYS A 111 -15.62 13.33 3.07
C CYS A 111 -15.59 12.45 1.81
N TYR A 112 -15.49 11.14 2.01
CA TYR A 112 -15.37 10.16 0.92
C TYR A 112 -16.74 9.68 0.41
N GLY A 113 -17.77 9.64 1.27
CA GLY A 113 -19.03 9.01 0.94
C GLY A 113 -18.87 7.51 0.67
N HIS A 114 -19.33 7.05 -0.49
CA HIS A 114 -19.27 5.65 -0.89
C HIS A 114 -17.85 5.22 -1.24
N LEU A 115 -17.37 4.16 -0.58
CA LEU A 115 -16.07 3.56 -0.87
C LEU A 115 -16.20 2.54 -2.01
N ALA A 116 -15.46 2.73 -3.10
CA ALA A 116 -15.45 1.84 -4.26
C ALA A 116 -14.90 0.44 -3.93
N ASP A 117 -15.25 -0.56 -4.74
CA ASP A 117 -14.79 -1.94 -4.53
C ASP A 117 -13.25 -2.07 -4.56
N ALA A 118 -12.57 -1.23 -5.35
CA ALA A 118 -11.11 -1.17 -5.41
C ALA A 118 -10.49 -0.77 -4.05
N VAL A 119 -11.10 0.18 -3.34
CA VAL A 119 -10.64 0.60 -2.00
C VAL A 119 -10.83 -0.53 -0.98
N ILE A 120 -11.89 -1.32 -1.11
CA ILE A 120 -12.12 -2.48 -0.23
C ILE A 120 -11.11 -3.59 -0.51
N ARG A 121 -10.74 -3.77 -1.78
CA ARG A 121 -9.71 -4.71 -2.20
C ARG A 121 -8.33 -4.35 -1.64
N GLU A 122 -8.03 -3.06 -1.63
CA GLU A 122 -6.82 -2.49 -1.02
C GLU A 122 -6.80 -2.65 0.51
N LEU A 123 -7.87 -2.23 1.20
CA LEU A 123 -7.95 -2.32 2.67
C LEU A 123 -8.19 -3.74 3.20
N GLY A 124 -8.78 -4.61 2.38
CA GLY A 124 -9.23 -5.93 2.78
C GLY A 124 -8.10 -6.94 2.97
N VAL A 125 -7.04 -6.86 2.17
CA VAL A 125 -5.87 -7.74 2.34
C VAL A 125 -5.17 -7.47 3.69
N PRO A 126 -4.82 -6.23 4.05
CA PRO A 126 -4.28 -5.90 5.39
C PRO A 126 -5.20 -6.29 6.55
N LEU A 127 -6.53 -6.21 6.38
CA LEU A 127 -7.49 -6.69 7.37
C LEU A 127 -7.44 -8.22 7.56
N VAL A 128 -7.22 -8.97 6.48
CA VAL A 128 -7.12 -10.44 6.52
C VAL A 128 -5.77 -10.90 7.09
N THR A 129 -4.67 -10.23 6.72
CA THR A 129 -3.32 -10.53 7.23
C THR A 129 -3.13 -10.06 8.67
N GLY A 130 -3.97 -9.15 9.15
CA GLY A 130 -3.91 -8.58 10.50
C GLY A 130 -2.97 -7.38 10.64
N ASP A 131 -2.44 -6.85 9.52
CA ASP A 131 -1.71 -5.58 9.50
C ASP A 131 -2.62 -4.37 9.80
N ILE A 132 -3.91 -4.49 9.50
CA ILE A 132 -4.95 -3.64 10.11
C ILE A 132 -5.61 -4.46 11.23
N PRO A 133 -5.29 -4.20 12.52
CA PRO A 133 -5.78 -5.04 13.61
C PRO A 133 -7.28 -4.88 13.90
N GLY A 134 -7.87 -3.77 13.44
CA GLY A 134 -9.23 -3.37 13.78
C GLY A 134 -9.76 -2.24 12.90
N VAL A 135 -11.07 -2.02 12.96
CA VAL A 135 -11.75 -0.86 12.36
C VAL A 135 -12.53 -0.10 13.43
N ALA A 136 -12.14 1.13 13.72
CA ALA A 136 -12.84 2.03 14.63
C ALA A 136 -13.83 2.90 13.86
N VAL A 137 -15.12 2.82 14.20
CA VAL A 137 -16.16 3.71 13.65
C VAL A 137 -16.50 4.77 14.68
N ILE A 138 -15.99 5.98 14.53
CA ILE A 138 -16.21 7.10 15.45
C ILE A 138 -17.36 7.97 14.92
N LEU A 139 -18.40 8.12 15.73
CA LEU A 139 -19.63 8.80 15.37
C LEU A 139 -19.98 9.90 16.39
N GLY A 140 -20.37 11.07 15.88
CA GLY A 140 -20.89 12.18 16.69
C GLY A 140 -19.87 13.29 16.90
N LYS A 141 -19.84 13.86 18.10
CA LYS A 141 -19.03 15.03 18.47
C LYS A 141 -18.33 14.82 19.81
N ALA A 142 -17.01 14.93 19.85
CA ALA A 142 -16.24 14.90 21.10
C ALA A 142 -16.43 16.21 21.89
N ALA A 143 -15.99 16.25 23.16
CA ALA A 143 -16.09 17.48 23.96
C ALA A 143 -15.23 18.62 23.40
N SER A 144 -14.10 18.31 22.76
CA SER A 144 -13.24 19.26 22.05
C SER A 144 -12.50 18.62 20.87
N PRO A 145 -11.95 19.43 19.94
CA PRO A 145 -11.06 18.96 18.88
C PRO A 145 -9.87 18.13 19.36
N GLU A 146 -9.26 18.51 20.48
CA GLU A 146 -8.10 17.83 21.06
C GLU A 146 -8.46 16.44 21.58
N GLU A 147 -9.65 16.28 22.20
CA GLU A 147 -10.15 14.98 22.65
C GLU A 147 -10.44 14.05 21.46
N ALA A 148 -11.06 14.58 20.39
CA ALA A 148 -11.28 13.84 19.14
C ALA A 148 -9.95 13.35 18.54
N ALA A 149 -8.98 14.26 18.43
CA ALA A 149 -7.66 13.97 17.87
C ALA A 149 -6.87 12.96 18.71
N ALA A 150 -6.92 13.08 20.05
CA ALA A 150 -6.27 12.14 20.95
C ALA A 150 -6.86 10.72 20.80
N LEU A 151 -8.18 10.61 20.69
CA LEU A 151 -8.84 9.32 20.46
C LEU A 151 -8.45 8.72 19.11
N VAL A 152 -8.53 9.50 18.02
CA VAL A 152 -8.15 9.07 16.66
C VAL A 152 -6.69 8.62 16.62
N LYS A 153 -5.78 9.46 17.15
CA LYS A 153 -4.34 9.16 17.21
C LYS A 153 -4.05 7.90 18.01
N SER A 154 -4.80 7.64 19.09
CA SER A 154 -4.62 6.41 19.89
C SER A 154 -4.87 5.12 19.10
N TYR A 155 -5.85 5.13 18.18
CA TYR A 155 -6.13 3.99 17.31
C TYR A 155 -5.16 3.94 16.12
N GLN A 156 -4.90 5.08 15.49
CA GLN A 156 -3.98 5.18 14.36
C GLN A 156 -2.57 4.69 14.73
N ALA A 157 -2.07 5.04 15.92
CA ALA A 157 -0.78 4.58 16.45
C ALA A 157 -0.70 3.05 16.66
N GLN A 158 -1.84 2.35 16.64
CA GLN A 158 -1.93 0.89 16.71
C GLN A 158 -2.22 0.26 15.34
N GLY A 159 -2.14 1.04 14.25
CA GLY A 159 -2.42 0.59 12.88
C GLY A 159 -3.90 0.37 12.56
N ILE A 160 -4.81 0.71 13.48
CA ILE A 160 -6.25 0.53 13.31
C ILE A 160 -6.78 1.52 12.28
N LEU A 161 -7.64 1.02 11.38
CA LEU A 161 -8.35 1.86 10.43
C LEU A 161 -9.45 2.65 11.18
N VAL A 162 -9.39 3.97 11.12
CA VAL A 162 -10.39 4.85 11.73
C VAL A 162 -11.33 5.36 10.64
N THR A 163 -12.63 5.28 10.88
CA THR A 163 -13.67 5.90 10.04
C THR A 163 -14.47 6.90 10.87
N LEU A 164 -14.82 8.03 10.27
CA LEU A 164 -15.42 9.17 10.96
C LEU A 164 -16.78 9.52 10.37
N VAL A 165 -17.77 9.76 11.24
CA VAL A 165 -19.12 10.21 10.86
C VAL A 165 -19.59 11.32 11.80
N GLY A 166 -20.09 12.42 11.24
CA GLY A 166 -20.61 13.56 12.00
C GLY A 166 -19.58 14.65 12.31
N ASP A 167 -19.91 15.50 13.30
CA ASP A 167 -19.16 16.71 13.65
C ASP A 167 -17.70 16.45 14.07
N VAL A 168 -17.34 15.23 14.45
CA VAL A 168 -15.94 14.84 14.72
C VAL A 168 -15.03 15.12 13.52
N ILE A 169 -15.56 15.07 12.29
CA ILE A 169 -14.84 15.41 11.06
C ILE A 169 -14.43 16.89 11.07
N ASP A 170 -15.38 17.77 11.43
CA ASP A 170 -15.12 19.21 11.50
C ASP A 170 -14.16 19.54 12.65
N GLN A 171 -14.28 18.84 13.79
CA GLN A 171 -13.35 18.98 14.91
C GLN A 171 -11.89 18.65 14.53
N LEU A 172 -11.66 17.58 13.77
CA LEU A 172 -10.32 17.25 13.29
C LEU A 172 -9.80 18.26 12.25
N ALA A 173 -10.69 18.77 11.39
CA ALA A 173 -10.35 19.79 10.41
C ALA A 173 -9.95 21.13 11.08
N GLU A 174 -10.61 21.52 12.18
CA GLU A 174 -10.32 22.75 12.95
C GLU A 174 -8.86 22.84 13.42
N ILE A 175 -8.23 21.69 13.72
CA ILE A 175 -6.84 21.61 14.17
C ILE A 175 -5.88 21.13 13.07
N ASN A 176 -6.33 21.06 11.82
CA ASN A 176 -5.58 20.55 10.67
C ASN A 176 -5.05 19.12 10.84
N TYR A 177 -5.80 18.25 11.51
CA TYR A 177 -5.42 16.84 11.63
C TYR A 177 -5.46 16.17 10.25
N LYS A 178 -4.39 15.46 9.88
CA LYS A 178 -4.30 14.78 8.57
C LYS A 178 -5.30 13.61 8.52
N THR A 179 -6.16 13.60 7.51
CA THR A 179 -7.08 12.49 7.23
C THR A 179 -6.90 12.02 5.79
N GLY A 180 -7.29 10.78 5.51
CA GLY A 180 -7.16 10.11 4.22
C GLY A 180 -6.95 8.61 4.36
N ALA A 181 -7.19 7.88 3.27
CA ALA A 181 -6.94 6.43 3.21
C ALA A 181 -5.45 6.09 3.46
N ASN A 182 -4.54 6.90 2.93
CA ASN A 182 -3.08 6.78 3.09
C ASN A 182 -2.59 6.84 4.55
N VAL A 183 -3.34 7.51 5.42
CA VAL A 183 -3.04 7.59 6.87
C VAL A 183 -4.02 6.77 7.71
N ARG A 184 -4.86 5.93 7.08
CA ARG A 184 -5.87 5.08 7.72
C ARG A 184 -6.91 5.83 8.57
N VAL A 185 -7.24 7.07 8.21
CA VAL A 185 -8.29 7.87 8.87
C VAL A 185 -9.26 8.39 7.81
N ILE A 186 -10.40 7.74 7.61
CA ILE A 186 -11.32 8.00 6.48
C ILE A 186 -12.59 8.70 6.97
N PRO A 187 -12.80 9.99 6.64
CA PRO A 187 -14.07 10.68 6.88
C PRO A 187 -15.12 10.23 5.86
N LEU A 188 -16.26 9.74 6.33
CA LEU A 188 -17.32 9.22 5.45
C LEU A 188 -18.35 10.30 5.10
N GLY A 189 -18.82 11.05 6.10
CA GLY A 189 -19.85 12.06 5.91
C GLY A 189 -20.38 12.63 7.23
N LYS A 190 -21.10 13.75 7.13
CA LYS A 190 -21.64 14.46 8.31
C LYS A 190 -22.99 13.89 8.79
N ASP A 191 -23.76 13.30 7.89
CA ASP A 191 -25.05 12.71 8.24
C ASP A 191 -24.88 11.34 8.91
N VAL A 192 -25.72 11.01 9.88
CA VAL A 192 -25.69 9.68 10.52
C VAL A 192 -25.87 8.55 9.49
N THR A 193 -26.59 8.78 8.39
CA THR A 193 -26.81 7.78 7.34
C THR A 193 -25.53 7.37 6.62
N SER A 194 -24.49 8.23 6.57
CA SER A 194 -23.23 7.89 5.90
C SER A 194 -22.42 6.82 6.62
N VAL A 195 -22.79 6.45 7.86
CA VAL A 195 -22.23 5.26 8.53
C VAL A 195 -22.44 3.97 7.74
N ILE A 196 -23.46 3.94 6.86
CA ILE A 196 -23.71 2.79 6.01
C ILE A 196 -22.54 2.51 5.06
N HIS A 197 -21.74 3.52 4.71
CA HIS A 197 -20.59 3.34 3.82
C HIS A 197 -19.54 2.42 4.44
N VAL A 198 -19.26 2.49 5.75
CA VAL A 198 -18.34 1.54 6.41
C VAL A 198 -19.00 0.18 6.69
N VAL A 199 -20.31 0.14 6.94
CA VAL A 199 -21.04 -1.14 7.01
C VAL A 199 -20.93 -1.89 5.69
N SER A 200 -21.06 -1.18 4.56
CA SER A 200 -20.91 -1.76 3.23
C SER A 200 -19.52 -2.34 2.96
N VAL A 201 -18.47 -1.80 3.60
CA VAL A 201 -17.10 -2.36 3.56
C VAL A 201 -17.08 -3.73 4.25
N ALA A 202 -17.62 -3.83 5.46
CA ALA A 202 -17.67 -5.08 6.21
C ALA A 202 -18.45 -6.18 5.46
N LEU A 203 -19.59 -5.83 4.87
CA LEU A 203 -20.42 -6.78 4.13
C LEU A 203 -19.77 -7.19 2.81
N ARG A 204 -19.19 -6.26 2.05
CA ARG A 204 -18.45 -6.59 0.83
C ARG A 204 -17.18 -7.40 1.11
N ALA A 205 -16.51 -7.20 2.25
CA ALA A 205 -15.39 -8.05 2.65
C ALA A 205 -15.81 -9.53 2.80
N ALA A 206 -17.03 -9.79 3.30
CA ALA A 206 -17.59 -11.14 3.36
C ALA A 206 -17.88 -11.71 1.97
N LEU A 207 -18.42 -10.90 1.05
CA LEU A 207 -18.70 -11.33 -0.31
C LEU A 207 -17.42 -11.58 -1.13
N ILE A 208 -16.44 -10.67 -1.04
CA ILE A 208 -15.18 -10.70 -1.81
C ILE A 208 -14.22 -11.75 -1.27
N PHE A 209 -13.89 -11.69 0.03
CA PHE A 209 -12.84 -12.53 0.64
C PHE A 209 -13.40 -13.78 1.31
N GLY A 210 -14.60 -13.67 1.89
CA GLY A 210 -15.30 -14.82 2.49
C GLY A 210 -16.03 -15.69 1.48
N ASN A 211 -16.21 -15.21 0.24
CA ASN A 211 -17.03 -15.86 -0.78
C ASN A 211 -18.44 -16.23 -0.26
N VAL A 212 -18.99 -15.42 0.64
CA VAL A 212 -20.33 -15.62 1.19
C VAL A 212 -21.34 -15.38 0.08
N LYS A 213 -22.31 -16.29 -0.08
CA LYS A 213 -23.36 -16.14 -1.08
C LYS A 213 -24.30 -15.00 -0.70
N PRO A 214 -24.59 -14.05 -1.60
CA PRO A 214 -25.60 -13.02 -1.36
C PRO A 214 -26.95 -13.63 -0.97
N GLY A 215 -27.59 -13.09 0.08
CA GLY A 215 -28.85 -13.61 0.63
C GLY A 215 -28.69 -14.63 1.76
N ASP A 216 -27.47 -15.13 2.01
CA ASP A 216 -27.16 -15.95 3.18
C ASP A 216 -26.80 -15.07 4.39
N ALA A 217 -27.82 -14.42 4.96
CA ALA A 217 -27.66 -13.48 6.07
C ALA A 217 -27.02 -14.12 7.32
N ALA A 218 -27.25 -15.43 7.56
CA ALA A 218 -26.69 -16.13 8.70
C ALA A 218 -25.17 -16.28 8.58
N THR A 219 -24.69 -16.80 7.43
CA THR A 219 -23.26 -16.92 7.15
C THR A 219 -22.58 -15.55 7.07
N LEU A 220 -23.28 -14.55 6.52
CA LEU A 220 -22.81 -13.16 6.48
C LEU A 220 -22.54 -12.59 7.88
N MET A 221 -23.51 -12.70 8.81
CA MET A 221 -23.36 -12.21 10.19
C MET A 221 -22.29 -13.00 10.96
N GLU A 222 -22.17 -14.30 10.72
CA GLU A 222 -21.10 -15.10 11.31
C GLU A 222 -19.72 -14.67 10.80
N TYR A 223 -19.59 -14.38 9.51
CA TYR A 223 -18.35 -13.89 8.91
C TYR A 223 -17.97 -12.53 9.50
N THR A 224 -18.88 -11.55 9.54
CA THR A 224 -18.56 -10.22 10.09
C THR A 224 -18.16 -10.31 11.56
N MET A 225 -18.88 -11.11 12.36
CA MET A 225 -18.57 -11.33 13.77
C MET A 225 -17.20 -11.98 13.99
N LYS A 226 -16.77 -12.91 13.13
CA LYS A 226 -15.52 -13.65 13.31
C LYS A 226 -14.30 -13.05 12.61
N ARG A 227 -14.51 -12.34 11.50
CA ARG A 227 -13.43 -11.97 10.54
C ARG A 227 -13.28 -10.46 10.35
N VAL A 228 -14.28 -9.65 10.71
CA VAL A 228 -14.19 -8.18 10.59
C VAL A 228 -14.07 -7.57 11.99
N PRO A 229 -12.86 -7.23 12.47
CA PRO A 229 -12.62 -6.71 13.82
C PRO A 229 -13.06 -5.24 13.98
N ALA A 230 -14.34 -4.94 13.77
CA ALA A 230 -14.90 -3.59 13.88
C ALA A 230 -15.58 -3.33 15.23
N PHE A 231 -15.58 -2.08 15.66
CA PHE A 231 -16.31 -1.56 16.82
C PHE A 231 -16.74 -0.11 16.59
N VAL A 232 -17.74 0.35 17.33
CA VAL A 232 -18.32 1.70 17.20
C VAL A 232 -18.07 2.50 18.47
N ASN A 233 -17.59 3.73 18.30
CA ASN A 233 -17.45 4.74 19.34
C ASN A 233 -18.46 5.86 19.07
N ALA A 234 -19.54 5.93 19.84
CA ALA A 234 -20.62 6.88 19.64
C ALA A 234 -20.66 7.92 20.77
N PHE A 235 -20.36 9.18 20.45
CA PHE A 235 -20.44 10.27 21.41
C PHE A 235 -21.90 10.65 21.72
N ALA A 236 -22.16 10.99 22.98
CA ALA A 236 -23.41 11.60 23.42
C ALA A 236 -23.62 12.99 22.78
N PRO A 237 -24.87 13.44 22.58
CA PRO A 237 -26.12 12.75 22.92
C PRO A 237 -26.54 11.71 21.88
N LEU A 238 -27.03 10.55 22.34
CA LEU A 238 -27.63 9.54 21.47
C LEU A 238 -29.14 9.77 21.33
N ASN A 239 -29.61 9.95 20.09
CA ASN A 239 -31.04 9.95 19.77
C ASN A 239 -31.51 8.53 19.35
N ASP A 240 -32.82 8.33 19.24
CA ASP A 240 -33.39 7.02 18.89
C ASP A 240 -32.86 6.47 17.54
N VAL A 241 -32.55 7.35 16.57
CA VAL A 241 -31.98 6.96 15.28
C VAL A 241 -30.55 6.40 15.44
N ILE A 242 -29.69 7.07 16.19
CA ILE A 242 -28.33 6.60 16.47
C ILE A 242 -28.37 5.28 17.26
N VAL A 243 -29.29 5.16 18.21
CA VAL A 243 -29.50 3.91 18.97
C VAL A 243 -29.93 2.77 18.05
N ALA A 244 -30.82 3.03 17.09
CA ALA A 244 -31.24 2.04 16.09
C ALA A 244 -30.09 1.62 15.15
N CYS A 245 -29.24 2.56 14.71
CA CYS A 245 -28.02 2.24 13.96
C CYS A 245 -27.06 1.37 14.79
N GLY A 246 -26.90 1.67 16.08
CA GLY A 246 -26.09 0.88 17.01
C GLY A 246 -26.59 -0.57 17.14
N ALA A 247 -27.90 -0.80 17.12
CA ALA A 247 -28.46 -2.15 17.10
C ALA A 247 -28.07 -2.93 15.83
N GLY A 248 -27.97 -2.25 14.67
CA GLY A 248 -27.47 -2.83 13.43
C GLY A 248 -25.99 -3.23 13.52
N ALA A 249 -25.15 -2.38 14.13
CA ALA A 249 -23.75 -2.70 14.37
C ALA A 249 -23.59 -3.93 15.28
N ILE A 250 -24.37 -4.01 16.37
CA ILE A 250 -24.36 -5.16 17.28
C ILE A 250 -24.84 -6.43 16.56
N ALA A 251 -25.83 -6.33 15.66
CA ALA A 251 -26.29 -7.46 14.85
C ALA A 251 -25.18 -8.04 13.95
N LEU A 252 -24.24 -7.21 13.49
CA LEU A 252 -23.07 -7.62 12.72
C LEU A 252 -21.91 -8.12 13.60
N GLY A 253 -22.07 -8.10 14.92
CA GLY A 253 -21.05 -8.52 15.89
C GLY A 253 -20.10 -7.40 16.34
N PHE A 254 -20.46 -6.13 16.11
CA PHE A 254 -19.63 -4.98 16.45
C PHE A 254 -20.10 -4.32 17.75
N PRO A 255 -19.26 -4.26 18.79
CA PRO A 255 -19.64 -3.62 20.05
C PRO A 255 -19.72 -2.10 19.88
N VAL A 256 -20.61 -1.48 20.65
CA VAL A 256 -20.84 -0.03 20.69
C VAL A 256 -20.41 0.50 22.05
N ILE A 257 -19.49 1.45 22.04
CA ILE A 257 -18.97 2.15 23.23
C ILE A 257 -19.45 3.59 23.17
N THR A 258 -19.97 4.11 24.28
CA THR A 258 -20.50 5.47 24.37
C THR A 258 -20.25 6.09 25.74
N ASN A 259 -20.23 7.43 25.81
CA ASN A 259 -20.19 8.20 27.05
C ASN A 259 -21.59 8.65 27.54
N GLN A 260 -22.67 8.20 26.88
CA GLN A 260 -24.05 8.43 27.35
C GLN A 260 -24.31 7.69 28.66
N GLU A 261 -24.37 8.41 29.79
CA GLU A 261 -24.42 7.81 31.15
C GLU A 261 -25.65 6.93 31.41
N ASP A 262 -26.81 7.32 30.87
CA ASP A 262 -28.11 6.71 31.11
C ASP A 262 -28.49 5.63 30.08
N VAL A 263 -27.57 5.27 29.19
CA VAL A 263 -27.80 4.19 28.21
C VAL A 263 -27.93 2.83 28.91
N ALA A 264 -28.87 2.00 28.44
CA ALA A 264 -28.97 0.63 28.89
C ALA A 264 -27.70 -0.16 28.49
N ARG A 265 -27.10 -0.86 29.45
CA ARG A 265 -25.84 -1.60 29.23
C ARG A 265 -26.13 -3.04 28.83
N VAL A 266 -25.47 -3.52 27.78
CA VAL A 266 -25.50 -4.92 27.35
C VAL A 266 -24.06 -5.44 27.40
N PRO A 267 -23.74 -6.42 28.26
CA PRO A 267 -22.38 -6.92 28.42
C PRO A 267 -21.70 -7.21 27.07
N LYS A 268 -20.46 -6.74 26.91
CA LYS A 268 -19.65 -6.79 25.68
C LYS A 268 -20.22 -6.12 24.43
N SER A 269 -21.51 -5.76 24.37
CA SER A 269 -22.16 -5.29 23.12
C SER A 269 -22.51 -3.80 23.13
N LEU A 270 -23.00 -3.29 24.27
CA LEU A 270 -23.31 -1.87 24.45
C LEU A 270 -22.74 -1.42 25.80
N ILE A 271 -21.64 -0.69 25.74
CA ILE A 271 -20.78 -0.37 26.87
C ILE A 271 -20.79 1.15 27.11
N CYS A 272 -21.12 1.53 28.34
CA CYS A 272 -21.00 2.91 28.80
C CYS A 272 -19.59 3.11 29.40
N GLN A 273 -18.76 3.89 28.73
CA GLN A 273 -17.46 4.36 29.21
C GLN A 273 -17.46 5.89 29.14
N THR A 274 -17.62 6.56 30.27
CA THR A 274 -17.71 8.03 30.32
C THR A 274 -16.38 8.72 30.11
N ASP A 275 -15.27 8.03 30.39
CA ASP A 275 -13.91 8.52 30.21
C ASP A 275 -13.37 8.17 28.81
N VAL A 276 -13.36 9.15 27.91
CA VAL A 276 -12.94 8.99 26.50
C VAL A 276 -11.48 8.52 26.39
N SER A 277 -10.63 8.87 27.35
CA SER A 277 -9.23 8.42 27.37
C SER A 277 -9.08 6.88 27.50
N LYS A 278 -10.12 6.20 28.00
CA LYS A 278 -10.18 4.74 28.15
C LYS A 278 -10.93 4.06 27.02
N TRP A 279 -11.47 4.79 26.04
CA TRP A 279 -12.23 4.22 24.93
C TRP A 279 -11.39 3.26 24.11
N ASN A 280 -10.13 3.59 23.84
CA ASN A 280 -9.23 2.70 23.10
C ASN A 280 -9.15 1.32 23.75
N ALA A 281 -8.64 1.24 24.98
CA ALA A 281 -8.53 -0.03 25.71
C ALA A 281 -9.87 -0.76 25.84
N THR A 282 -10.95 -0.04 26.17
CA THR A 282 -12.29 -0.61 26.31
C THR A 282 -12.79 -1.22 25.00
N SER A 283 -12.55 -0.55 23.86
CA SER A 283 -13.03 -0.99 22.55
C SER A 283 -12.25 -2.20 22.04
N LEU A 284 -10.94 -2.22 22.24
CA LEU A 284 -10.09 -3.37 21.90
C LEU A 284 -10.47 -4.61 22.72
N GLU A 285 -10.67 -4.45 24.03
CA GLU A 285 -11.11 -5.53 24.90
C GLU A 285 -12.50 -6.05 24.50
N ALA A 286 -13.44 -5.14 24.22
CA ALA A 286 -14.80 -5.51 23.83
C ALA A 286 -14.83 -6.32 22.52
N ARG A 287 -13.90 -6.04 21.60
CA ARG A 287 -13.81 -6.73 20.30
C ARG A 287 -12.81 -7.88 20.28
N ASP A 288 -12.17 -8.17 21.41
CA ASP A 288 -11.11 -9.17 21.57
C ASP A 288 -9.91 -8.91 20.62
N ILE A 289 -9.63 -7.64 20.30
CA ILE A 289 -8.48 -7.22 19.48
C ILE A 289 -7.23 -7.21 20.36
N LYS A 290 -6.28 -8.07 20.02
CA LYS A 290 -4.95 -8.10 20.65
C LYS A 290 -3.97 -7.41 19.73
N ILE A 291 -3.58 -6.19 20.09
CA ILE A 291 -2.51 -5.50 19.37
C ILE A 291 -1.21 -6.24 19.66
N LYS A 292 -0.52 -6.68 18.61
CA LYS A 292 0.90 -7.02 18.69
C LYS A 292 1.66 -5.71 18.84
N ILE A 293 1.60 -5.07 20.01
CA ILE A 293 2.28 -3.81 20.24
C ILE A 293 3.78 -4.12 20.23
N THR A 294 4.47 -3.74 19.15
CA THR A 294 5.91 -3.54 19.22
C THR A 294 6.08 -2.16 19.82
N ASN A 295 6.13 -2.06 21.15
CA ASN A 295 6.36 -0.78 21.80
C ASN A 295 7.85 -0.48 21.61
N ILE A 296 8.17 0.29 20.57
CA ILE A 296 9.53 0.72 20.29
C ILE A 296 9.77 1.99 21.10
N ASP A 297 10.89 2.07 21.80
CA ASP A 297 11.24 3.23 22.63
C ASP A 297 11.67 4.42 21.75
N ILE A 298 10.69 5.04 21.10
CA ILE A 298 10.85 6.23 20.25
C ILE A 298 9.80 7.30 20.59
N PRO A 299 10.09 8.58 20.35
CA PRO A 299 9.23 9.69 20.79
C PRO A 299 8.06 10.03 19.84
N VAL A 300 7.91 9.27 18.76
CA VAL A 300 6.87 9.45 17.72
C VAL A 300 6.10 8.16 17.54
N ALA A 301 4.93 8.21 16.88
CA ALA A 301 4.16 6.99 16.64
C ALA A 301 4.87 6.05 15.64
N PHE A 302 4.66 4.75 15.79
CA PHE A 302 5.16 3.71 14.89
C PHE A 302 4.01 2.82 14.44
N ALA A 303 3.63 2.88 13.16
CA ALA A 303 2.58 2.07 12.56
C ALA A 303 2.68 2.06 11.04
N SER A 304 2.20 0.99 10.39
CA SER A 304 2.07 0.91 8.93
C SER A 304 1.11 1.94 8.33
N ALA A 305 0.36 2.67 9.17
CA ALA A 305 -0.41 3.84 8.76
C ALA A 305 0.45 5.03 8.30
N PHE A 306 1.72 5.09 8.70
CA PHE A 306 2.62 6.20 8.35
C PHE A 306 3.47 5.91 7.11
N GLU A 307 3.44 4.68 6.58
CA GLU A 307 4.32 4.22 5.50
C GLU A 307 4.27 5.08 4.24
N GLY A 308 3.09 5.66 3.94
CA GLY A 308 2.86 6.51 2.77
C GLY A 308 3.12 8.00 2.98
N GLU A 309 3.64 8.45 4.13
CA GLU A 309 3.88 9.87 4.38
C GLU A 309 5.00 10.44 3.49
N ILE A 310 4.71 11.51 2.74
CA ILE A 310 5.73 12.21 1.93
C ILE A 310 6.18 13.49 2.66
N ILE A 311 7.48 13.57 2.97
CA ILE A 311 8.09 14.77 3.55
C ILE A 311 8.65 15.66 2.45
N ARG A 312 8.06 16.84 2.27
CA ARG A 312 8.53 17.84 1.29
C ARG A 312 9.68 18.65 1.87
N ARG A 313 10.51 19.24 1.00
CA ARG A 313 11.70 20.01 1.38
C ARG A 313 11.43 21.12 2.42
N LYS A 314 10.25 21.74 2.39
CA LYS A 314 9.88 22.81 3.32
C LYS A 314 9.57 22.31 4.75
N ASP A 315 9.22 21.04 4.90
CA ASP A 315 8.78 20.42 6.16
C ASP A 315 9.89 19.54 6.77
N MET A 316 11.10 19.59 6.19
CA MET A 316 12.22 18.68 6.43
C MET A 316 13.24 19.30 7.39
N GLN A 317 13.57 18.56 8.45
CA GLN A 317 14.64 18.91 9.39
C GLN A 317 16.02 18.64 8.80
N VAL A 318 16.25 17.40 8.34
CA VAL A 318 17.50 16.95 7.71
C VAL A 318 17.20 15.91 6.64
N GLU A 319 18.10 15.79 5.67
CA GLU A 319 18.07 14.79 4.60
C GLU A 319 19.36 13.99 4.56
N PHE A 320 19.24 12.71 4.26
CA PHE A 320 20.33 11.83 3.88
C PHE A 320 20.02 11.32 2.48
N ASP A 321 20.92 11.50 1.52
CA ASP A 321 20.63 11.26 0.10
C ASP A 321 21.84 10.64 -0.60
N GLY A 322 21.81 9.31 -0.75
CA GLY A 322 22.88 8.51 -1.35
C GLY A 322 23.22 8.90 -2.80
N SER A 323 22.32 9.59 -3.50
CA SER A 323 22.59 10.13 -4.84
C SER A 323 23.49 11.37 -4.84
N ARG A 324 23.76 11.96 -3.67
CA ARG A 324 24.50 13.23 -3.53
C ARG A 324 25.68 13.14 -2.57
N VAL A 325 25.60 12.25 -1.59
CA VAL A 325 26.62 12.05 -0.55
C VAL A 325 26.75 10.56 -0.24
N ASP A 326 27.82 10.16 0.44
CA ASP A 326 28.03 8.75 0.75
C ASP A 326 27.05 8.26 1.81
N CYS A 327 26.20 7.32 1.42
CA CYS A 327 25.25 6.63 2.29
C CYS A 327 25.37 5.12 2.13
N ALA A 328 24.89 4.36 3.12
CA ALA A 328 24.74 2.91 3.01
C ALA A 328 23.73 2.35 4.03
N GLU A 329 23.01 1.31 3.64
CA GLU A 329 22.30 0.43 4.54
C GLU A 329 22.72 -1.02 4.31
N LEU A 330 23.06 -1.74 5.39
CA LEU A 330 23.64 -3.08 5.28
C LEU A 330 23.21 -3.96 6.45
N VAL A 331 22.89 -5.22 6.17
CA VAL A 331 22.82 -6.30 7.16
C VAL A 331 24.06 -7.17 6.99
N GLN A 332 24.67 -7.53 8.11
CA GLN A 332 25.82 -8.42 8.12
C GLN A 332 25.61 -9.55 9.12
N THR A 333 25.70 -10.79 8.64
CA THR A 333 25.75 -11.95 9.52
C THR A 333 27.10 -12.00 10.21
N CYS A 334 27.10 -12.10 11.54
CA CYS A 334 28.30 -12.16 12.35
C CYS A 334 28.26 -13.38 13.29
N ASP A 335 29.42 -13.74 13.84
CA ASP A 335 29.45 -14.75 14.89
C ASP A 335 28.75 -14.24 16.15
N ALA A 336 28.04 -15.10 16.86
CA ALA A 336 27.29 -14.72 18.06
C ALA A 336 28.16 -14.12 19.19
N SER A 337 29.48 -14.35 19.16
CA SER A 337 30.46 -13.74 20.07
C SER A 337 30.84 -12.29 19.71
N GLU A 338 30.58 -11.88 18.47
CA GLU A 338 30.91 -10.56 17.95
C GLU A 338 29.75 -9.57 18.06
N VAL A 339 28.54 -10.08 18.32
CA VAL A 339 27.30 -9.30 18.45
C VAL A 339 26.87 -9.20 19.91
N GLU A 340 26.72 -7.97 20.38
CA GLU A 340 26.08 -7.64 21.65
C GLU A 340 24.61 -7.28 21.39
N ASP A 341 23.69 -8.06 21.93
CA ASP A 341 22.26 -7.89 21.67
C ASP A 341 21.74 -6.55 22.23
N HIS A 342 20.87 -5.88 21.46
CA HIS A 342 20.31 -4.54 21.75
C HIS A 342 21.37 -3.45 21.92
N LYS A 343 22.53 -3.58 21.29
CA LYS A 343 23.52 -2.51 21.26
C LYS A 343 23.29 -1.59 20.08
N ILE A 344 23.02 -0.32 20.36
CA ILE A 344 22.87 0.72 19.35
C ILE A 344 23.94 1.78 19.56
N THR A 345 24.74 2.05 18.53
CA THR A 345 25.83 3.02 18.58
C THR A 345 25.68 4.03 17.45
N VAL A 346 25.77 5.33 17.76
CA VAL A 346 25.85 6.41 16.77
C VAL A 346 27.26 6.99 16.78
N ILE A 347 27.91 7.03 15.62
CA ILE A 347 29.29 7.50 15.42
C ILE A 347 29.25 8.70 14.47
N GLY A 348 29.34 9.90 15.05
CA GLY A 348 29.25 11.16 14.33
C GLY A 348 28.19 12.09 14.91
N PRO A 349 27.88 13.21 14.22
CA PRO A 349 26.88 14.18 14.67
C PRO A 349 25.47 13.57 14.69
N GLU A 350 24.70 13.98 15.69
CA GLU A 350 23.27 13.70 15.79
C GLU A 350 22.44 14.75 15.01
N ALA A 351 21.15 14.52 14.76
CA ALA A 351 20.28 15.39 13.96
C ALA A 351 20.14 16.83 14.51
N ASP A 352 20.36 17.06 15.81
CA ASP A 352 20.36 18.40 16.42
C ASP A 352 21.70 19.14 16.29
N GLU A 353 22.76 18.44 15.87
CA GLU A 353 24.05 19.02 15.54
C GLU A 353 24.17 19.36 14.04
N MET A 354 23.20 18.94 13.23
CA MET A 354 23.13 19.19 11.80
C MET A 354 22.36 20.49 11.49
N GLU A 355 22.74 21.18 10.41
CA GLU A 355 22.05 22.40 9.96
C GLU A 355 20.63 22.07 9.43
N LEU A 356 19.65 22.92 9.75
CA LEU A 356 18.27 22.78 9.26
C LEU A 356 18.22 22.73 7.72
N GLY A 357 17.60 21.69 7.19
CA GLY A 357 17.44 21.46 5.75
C GLY A 357 18.71 21.01 5.03
N SER A 358 19.78 20.68 5.77
CA SER A 358 21.04 20.18 5.21
C SER A 358 20.91 18.76 4.66
N LYS A 359 21.83 18.42 3.75
CA LYS A 359 22.05 17.06 3.26
C LYS A 359 23.29 16.49 3.96
N ASN A 360 23.16 15.29 4.53
CA ASN A 360 24.20 14.65 5.34
C ASN A 360 24.41 13.20 4.90
N SER A 361 25.59 12.66 5.19
CA SER A 361 25.89 11.24 4.99
C SER A 361 25.32 10.40 6.12
N ILE A 362 24.86 9.19 5.80
CA ILE A 362 24.52 8.18 6.81
C ILE A 362 24.82 6.78 6.30
N ALA A 363 25.55 6.00 7.09
CA ALA A 363 25.69 4.57 6.89
C ALA A 363 25.17 3.83 8.12
N TYR A 364 24.37 2.79 7.97
CA TYR A 364 24.01 1.92 9.09
C TYR A 364 24.23 0.45 8.77
N VAL A 365 24.88 -0.23 9.70
CA VAL A 365 25.20 -1.65 9.64
C VAL A 365 24.45 -2.36 10.77
N VAL A 366 23.49 -3.19 10.39
CA VAL A 366 22.74 -4.06 11.30
C VAL A 366 23.43 -5.42 11.34
N LYS A 367 24.14 -5.69 12.42
CA LYS A 367 24.82 -6.97 12.63
C LYS A 367 23.85 -7.93 13.28
N VAL A 368 23.67 -9.09 12.65
CA VAL A 368 22.76 -10.13 13.12
C VAL A 368 23.53 -11.43 13.36
N ALA A 369 23.14 -12.14 14.40
CA ALA A 369 23.65 -13.49 14.65
C ALA A 369 22.50 -14.40 15.04
N GLY A 370 22.48 -15.61 14.52
CA GLY A 370 21.56 -16.63 14.96
C GLY A 370 21.88 -18.00 14.38
N LYS A 371 21.44 -19.06 15.06
CA LYS A 371 21.83 -20.43 14.70
C LYS A 371 21.42 -20.83 13.28
N ASN A 372 20.27 -20.33 12.82
CA ASN A 372 19.70 -20.59 11.50
C ASN A 372 19.93 -19.41 10.52
N MET A 373 20.65 -18.37 10.94
CA MET A 373 20.98 -17.24 10.08
C MET A 373 21.98 -17.68 9.02
N GLN A 374 21.77 -17.23 7.78
CA GLN A 374 22.67 -17.45 6.66
C GLN A 374 22.82 -16.15 5.87
N ALA A 375 23.94 -15.98 5.17
CA ALA A 375 24.21 -14.77 4.39
C ALA A 375 23.12 -14.49 3.34
N ASP A 376 22.43 -15.52 2.86
CA ASP A 376 21.33 -15.43 1.89
C ASP A 376 20.10 -14.69 2.45
N PHE A 377 19.98 -14.58 3.78
CA PHE A 377 18.89 -13.85 4.43
C PHE A 377 19.22 -12.36 4.64
N GLU A 378 20.48 -11.95 4.52
CA GLU A 378 20.89 -10.55 4.69
C GLU A 378 20.11 -9.59 3.77
N PRO A 379 20.06 -9.79 2.43
CA PRO A 379 19.32 -8.90 1.54
C PRO A 379 17.80 -8.91 1.79
N VAL A 380 17.25 -10.03 2.30
CA VAL A 380 15.83 -10.12 2.69
C VAL A 380 15.52 -9.19 3.87
N ILE A 381 16.41 -9.17 4.86
CA ILE A 381 16.28 -8.28 6.03
C ILE A 381 16.52 -6.81 5.61
N GLU A 382 17.55 -6.54 4.80
CA GLU A 382 17.85 -5.19 4.29
C GLU A 382 16.65 -4.58 3.57
N ARG A 383 15.97 -5.36 2.73
CA ARG A 383 14.82 -4.86 1.98
C ARG A 383 13.72 -4.32 2.89
N LYS A 384 13.56 -4.88 4.10
CA LYS A 384 12.55 -4.47 5.06
C LYS A 384 12.86 -3.16 5.77
N PHE A 385 14.10 -2.68 5.75
CA PHE A 385 14.46 -1.38 6.33
C PHE A 385 13.62 -0.25 5.75
N HIS A 386 13.33 -0.33 4.45
CA HIS A 386 12.41 0.59 3.80
C HIS A 386 11.04 0.65 4.47
N ASN A 387 10.43 -0.50 4.76
CA ASN A 387 9.12 -0.55 5.40
C ASN A 387 9.22 -0.09 6.85
N TYR A 388 10.23 -0.56 7.59
CA TYR A 388 10.40 -0.23 9.00
C TYR A 388 10.59 1.27 9.22
N ILE A 389 11.45 1.91 8.43
CA ILE A 389 11.72 3.34 8.60
C ILE A 389 10.50 4.18 8.18
N ASN A 390 9.77 3.78 7.13
CA ASN A 390 8.56 4.49 6.72
C ASN A 390 7.38 4.29 7.70
N CYS A 391 7.37 3.25 8.54
CA CYS A 391 6.37 3.11 9.60
C CYS A 391 6.53 4.13 10.75
N ILE A 392 7.60 4.93 10.77
CA ILE A 392 7.85 5.97 11.77
C ILE A 392 7.13 7.26 11.36
N GLU A 393 6.24 7.78 12.21
CA GLU A 393 5.55 9.06 11.97
C GLU A 393 6.56 10.19 11.73
N GLY A 394 6.43 10.87 10.58
CA GLY A 394 7.30 11.99 10.23
C GLY A 394 8.72 11.62 9.81
N VAL A 395 8.98 10.38 9.40
CA VAL A 395 10.22 9.94 8.73
C VAL A 395 9.88 9.29 7.39
N TYR A 396 10.71 9.54 6.37
CA TYR A 396 10.51 9.00 5.01
C TYR A 396 11.79 8.34 4.53
N HIS A 397 11.68 7.14 3.97
CA HIS A 397 12.78 6.37 3.39
C HIS A 397 12.47 5.92 1.96
N THR A 398 13.42 6.08 1.05
CA THR A 398 13.36 5.53 -0.33
C THR A 398 14.72 5.06 -0.80
N GLY A 399 14.76 4.34 -1.92
CA GLY A 399 16.00 3.73 -2.38
C GLY A 399 16.36 2.51 -1.55
N GLN A 400 17.60 2.07 -1.70
CA GLN A 400 18.14 0.87 -1.07
C GLN A 400 19.67 0.90 -1.09
N ARG A 401 20.32 -0.01 -0.37
CA ARG A 401 21.80 -0.20 -0.40
C ARG A 401 22.53 1.13 -0.16
N ASP A 402 23.39 1.58 -1.06
CA ASP A 402 24.10 2.86 -0.94
C ASP A 402 23.37 4.05 -1.56
N MET A 403 22.28 3.80 -2.29
CA MET A 403 21.44 4.81 -2.95
C MET A 403 20.17 5.12 -2.14
N GLN A 404 20.17 4.81 -0.84
CA GLN A 404 19.06 5.13 0.05
C GLN A 404 18.93 6.64 0.26
N ARG A 405 17.71 7.06 0.57
CA ARG A 405 17.36 8.43 0.92
C ARG A 405 16.43 8.44 2.12
N ILE A 406 16.83 9.13 3.19
CA ILE A 406 16.02 9.36 4.40
C ILE A 406 15.73 10.85 4.57
N ARG A 407 14.51 11.20 4.95
CA ARG A 407 14.14 12.53 5.44
C ARG A 407 13.54 12.41 6.84
N ILE A 408 13.92 13.32 7.72
CA ILE A 408 13.30 13.51 9.04
C ILE A 408 12.53 14.83 8.99
N SER A 409 11.27 14.84 9.41
CA SER A 409 10.45 16.06 9.45
C SER A 409 10.81 16.96 10.64
N ILE A 410 10.48 18.24 10.51
CA ILE A 410 10.58 19.22 11.60
C ILE A 410 9.72 18.78 12.80
N ASP A 411 8.53 18.25 12.56
CA ASP A 411 7.60 17.80 13.60
C ASP A 411 8.15 16.61 14.39
N ALA A 412 8.69 15.59 13.71
CA ALA A 412 9.32 14.45 14.37
C ALA A 412 10.52 14.89 15.21
N PHE A 413 11.37 15.77 14.66
CA PHE A 413 12.51 16.32 15.39
C PHE A 413 12.10 17.08 16.66
N ASN A 414 11.07 17.92 16.56
CA ASN A 414 10.50 18.69 17.68
C ASN A 414 9.83 17.79 18.73
N ALA A 415 9.26 16.65 18.32
CA ALA A 415 8.77 15.63 19.24
C ALA A 415 9.90 14.91 20.00
N GLY A 416 11.16 15.09 19.57
CA GLY A 416 12.35 14.52 20.20
C GLY A 416 13.01 13.41 19.38
N PHE A 417 12.55 13.14 18.15
CA PHE A 417 13.14 12.13 17.28
C PHE A 417 14.59 12.50 16.93
N ARG A 418 15.43 11.48 16.77
CA ARG A 418 16.90 11.50 16.67
C ARG A 418 17.36 10.26 15.91
N ILE A 419 18.54 10.28 15.29
CA ILE A 419 19.09 9.23 14.45
C ILE A 419 19.22 7.91 15.22
N LYS A 420 19.59 7.97 16.52
CA LYS A 420 19.61 6.76 17.38
C LYS A 420 18.30 5.95 17.35
N HIS A 421 17.15 6.62 17.18
CA HIS A 421 15.84 5.97 17.17
C HIS A 421 15.59 5.17 15.89
N LEU A 422 16.31 5.47 14.79
CA LEU A 422 16.35 4.56 13.63
C LEU A 422 16.92 3.21 14.06
N GLY A 423 17.96 3.20 14.90
CA GLY A 423 18.55 1.99 15.44
C GLY A 423 17.60 1.19 16.33
N GLU A 424 16.82 1.86 17.19
CA GLU A 424 15.80 1.21 18.02
C GLU A 424 14.72 0.52 17.17
N VAL A 425 14.29 1.18 16.10
CA VAL A 425 13.31 0.63 15.16
C VAL A 425 13.88 -0.56 14.41
N LEU A 426 15.07 -0.42 13.83
CA LEU A 426 15.74 -1.51 13.10
C LEU A 426 15.95 -2.73 14.00
N TYR A 427 16.46 -2.53 15.23
CA TYR A 427 16.62 -3.61 16.21
C TYR A 427 15.28 -4.30 16.51
N ALA A 428 14.27 -3.54 16.92
CA ALA A 428 12.99 -4.09 17.34
C ALA A 428 12.28 -4.84 16.21
N GLN A 429 12.28 -4.29 14.99
CA GLN A 429 11.58 -4.89 13.85
C GLN A 429 12.32 -6.12 13.33
N VAL A 430 13.65 -6.08 13.20
CA VAL A 430 14.43 -7.27 12.78
C VAL A 430 14.25 -8.41 13.77
N LYS A 431 14.30 -8.12 15.08
CA LYS A 431 14.07 -9.13 16.13
C LYS A 431 12.65 -9.70 16.15
N ASN A 432 11.65 -8.92 15.75
CA ASN A 432 10.25 -9.34 15.77
C ASN A 432 9.87 -10.13 14.52
N GLU A 433 10.27 -9.66 13.33
CA GLU A 433 9.88 -10.30 12.07
C GLU A 433 10.73 -11.54 11.75
N PHE A 434 11.99 -11.56 12.17
CA PHE A 434 12.93 -12.65 11.87
C PHE A 434 13.36 -13.43 13.12
N ASP A 435 12.47 -13.54 14.12
CA ASP A 435 12.75 -14.21 15.40
C ASP A 435 13.22 -15.67 15.26
N ALA A 436 12.79 -16.36 14.20
CA ALA A 436 13.15 -17.74 13.89
C ALA A 436 14.62 -17.91 13.44
N VAL A 437 15.26 -16.84 12.96
CA VAL A 437 16.62 -16.88 12.41
C VAL A 437 17.59 -15.89 13.07
N VAL A 438 17.11 -14.80 13.69
CA VAL A 438 17.93 -13.78 14.36
C VAL A 438 17.84 -13.91 15.89
N ASP A 439 18.90 -14.43 16.49
CA ASP A 439 19.03 -14.57 17.95
C ASP A 439 19.53 -13.27 18.62
N LYS A 440 20.48 -12.56 18.00
CA LYS A 440 21.04 -11.28 18.47
C LYS A 440 21.09 -10.24 17.37
N CYS A 441 20.89 -8.98 17.73
CA CYS A 441 20.98 -7.84 16.82
C CYS A 441 21.73 -6.65 17.46
N GLU A 442 22.71 -6.11 16.75
CA GLU A 442 23.46 -4.88 17.06
C GLU A 442 23.32 -3.91 15.89
N VAL A 443 23.09 -2.62 16.16
CA VAL A 443 22.99 -1.59 15.13
C VAL A 443 24.09 -0.55 15.33
N VAL A 444 24.89 -0.32 14.29
CA VAL A 444 25.88 0.75 14.27
C VAL A 444 25.51 1.75 13.18
N ILE A 445 25.29 3.01 13.57
CA ILE A 445 24.95 4.10 12.67
C ILE A 445 26.12 5.08 12.64
N TYR A 446 26.56 5.41 11.43
CA TYR A 446 27.61 6.37 11.15
C TYR A 446 26.98 7.60 10.51
N THR A 447 27.33 8.77 11.03
CA THR A 447 26.94 10.08 10.48
C THR A 447 28.15 10.99 10.31
N ASP A 448 29.32 10.57 10.80
CA ASP A 448 30.59 11.18 10.44
C ASP A 448 30.88 10.92 8.95
N PRO A 449 31.12 11.97 8.14
CA PRO A 449 31.30 11.81 6.70
C PRO A 449 32.45 10.86 6.31
N ALA A 450 33.58 10.90 7.04
CA ALA A 450 34.74 10.06 6.71
C ALA A 450 34.45 8.58 7.01
N GLU A 451 33.78 8.29 8.13
CA GLU A 451 33.33 6.94 8.43
C GLU A 451 32.25 6.45 7.46
N CYS A 452 31.34 7.32 7.00
CA CYS A 452 30.35 6.96 5.99
C CYS A 452 31.02 6.57 4.66
N THR A 453 31.98 7.36 4.18
CA THR A 453 32.79 7.04 2.99
C THR A 453 33.51 5.69 3.18
N ARG A 454 34.14 5.47 4.34
CA ARG A 454 34.84 4.21 4.64
C ARG A 454 33.88 3.01 4.61
N VAL A 455 32.76 3.09 5.32
CA VAL A 455 31.76 2.01 5.37
C VAL A 455 31.17 1.73 3.99
N ARG A 456 30.82 2.78 3.24
CA ARG A 456 30.28 2.62 1.88
C ARG A 456 31.24 1.90 0.96
N HIS A 457 32.47 2.41 0.83
CA HIS A 457 33.42 1.93 -0.19
C HIS A 457 34.20 0.69 0.22
N GLU A 458 34.50 0.50 1.51
CA GLU A 458 35.33 -0.63 1.97
C GLU A 458 34.50 -1.82 2.46
N VAL A 459 33.22 -1.62 2.82
CA VAL A 459 32.37 -2.67 3.41
C VAL A 459 31.13 -2.95 2.57
N ALA A 460 30.29 -1.93 2.33
CA ALA A 460 28.98 -2.11 1.72
C ALA A 460 29.08 -2.47 0.23
N ILE A 461 29.76 -1.65 -0.58
CA ILE A 461 29.92 -1.89 -2.03
C ILE A 461 30.52 -3.28 -2.33
N PRO A 462 31.66 -3.70 -1.73
CA PRO A 462 32.21 -5.02 -1.96
C PRO A 462 31.26 -6.17 -1.57
N THR A 463 30.43 -5.96 -0.54
CA THR A 463 29.42 -6.94 -0.14
C THR A 463 28.31 -7.04 -1.17
N PHE A 464 27.84 -5.90 -1.69
CA PHE A 464 26.81 -5.87 -2.74
C PHE A 464 27.32 -6.50 -4.04
N GLU A 465 28.53 -6.18 -4.46
CA GLU A 465 29.16 -6.77 -5.65
C GLU A 465 29.24 -8.30 -5.54
N LYS A 466 29.73 -8.82 -4.40
CA LYS A 466 29.79 -10.27 -4.15
C LYS A 466 28.42 -10.94 -4.18
N ARG A 467 27.36 -10.25 -3.72
CA ARG A 467 25.99 -10.78 -3.78
C ARG A 467 25.48 -10.81 -5.23
N ASP A 468 25.76 -9.75 -5.99
CA ASP A 468 25.36 -9.66 -7.39
C ASP A 468 26.09 -10.71 -8.25
N GLU A 469 27.38 -10.97 -8.01
CA GLU A 469 28.16 -12.03 -8.69
C GLU A 469 27.57 -13.45 -8.54
N ARG A 470 26.81 -13.70 -7.46
CA ARG A 470 26.15 -15.00 -7.27
C ARG A 470 25.01 -15.23 -8.26
N LEU A 471 24.43 -14.17 -8.81
CA LEU A 471 23.36 -14.25 -9.80
C LEU A 471 23.89 -14.55 -11.20
N ASP A 472 25.15 -14.23 -11.51
CA ASP A 472 25.72 -14.34 -12.86
C ASP A 472 25.68 -15.76 -13.46
N ASN A 473 25.61 -16.80 -12.62
CA ASN A 473 25.55 -18.18 -13.06
C ASN A 473 24.13 -18.76 -13.17
N LEU A 474 23.10 -18.00 -12.78
CA LEU A 474 21.70 -18.42 -12.87
C LEU A 474 21.04 -17.79 -14.10
N THR A 475 20.50 -18.64 -14.98
CA THR A 475 19.66 -18.21 -16.10
C THR A 475 18.20 -18.59 -15.86
N ASP A 476 17.29 -17.94 -16.58
CA ASP A 476 15.86 -18.26 -16.52
C ASP A 476 15.59 -19.72 -16.91
N GLU A 477 16.38 -20.30 -17.83
CA GLU A 477 16.30 -21.71 -18.22
C GLU A 477 16.83 -22.66 -17.14
N SER A 478 17.79 -22.22 -16.31
CA SER A 478 18.47 -23.08 -15.33
C SER A 478 17.67 -23.37 -14.06
N VAL A 479 16.61 -22.60 -13.80
CA VAL A 479 15.73 -22.74 -12.63
C VAL A 479 14.41 -23.38 -13.02
N ASP A 480 13.70 -24.02 -12.09
CA ASP A 480 12.41 -24.68 -12.36
C ASP A 480 11.19 -23.77 -12.07
N VAL A 481 11.40 -22.69 -11.33
CA VAL A 481 10.34 -21.79 -10.84
C VAL A 481 10.77 -20.33 -10.89
N TYR A 482 9.79 -19.45 -11.01
CA TYR A 482 9.92 -18.02 -10.76
C TYR A 482 9.24 -17.66 -9.43
N TYR A 483 9.32 -16.38 -9.05
CA TYR A 483 8.67 -15.88 -7.84
C TYR A 483 7.86 -14.63 -8.13
N SER A 484 6.67 -14.51 -7.54
CA SER A 484 6.01 -13.21 -7.42
C SER A 484 6.66 -12.39 -6.32
N CYS A 485 6.48 -11.08 -6.36
CA CYS A 485 6.67 -10.21 -5.21
C CYS A 485 5.56 -9.15 -5.20
N ILE A 486 4.80 -9.12 -4.10
CA ILE A 486 3.67 -8.19 -3.89
C ILE A 486 3.94 -7.14 -2.81
N LEU A 487 5.20 -6.94 -2.40
CA LEU A 487 5.56 -5.98 -1.35
C LEU A 487 5.05 -4.56 -1.62
N CYS A 488 5.09 -4.12 -2.88
CA CYS A 488 4.70 -2.77 -3.25
C CYS A 488 3.18 -2.56 -3.35
N GLN A 489 2.35 -3.58 -3.07
CA GLN A 489 0.89 -3.42 -3.07
C GLN A 489 0.38 -2.48 -1.97
N ALA A 490 1.22 -2.14 -0.99
CA ALA A 490 0.94 -1.09 0.00
C ALA A 490 0.62 0.28 -0.64
N PHE A 491 1.17 0.57 -1.83
CA PHE A 491 0.92 1.82 -2.56
C PHE A 491 0.60 1.62 -4.05
N SER A 492 0.68 0.39 -4.57
CA SER A 492 0.32 0.04 -5.95
C SER A 492 -0.44 -1.30 -5.97
N PRO A 493 -1.76 -1.29 -5.66
CA PRO A 493 -2.50 -2.50 -5.31
C PRO A 493 -2.61 -3.56 -6.42
N SER A 494 -2.61 -3.14 -7.69
CA SER A 494 -2.68 -4.04 -8.84
C SER A 494 -1.31 -4.55 -9.29
N HIS A 495 -0.21 -4.03 -8.73
CA HIS A 495 1.12 -4.38 -9.18
C HIS A 495 1.56 -5.74 -8.64
N VAL A 496 2.20 -6.52 -9.52
CA VAL A 496 2.85 -7.79 -9.20
C VAL A 496 4.19 -7.81 -9.94
N CYS A 497 5.29 -7.89 -9.19
CA CYS A 497 6.59 -8.19 -9.80
C CYS A 497 6.69 -9.70 -10.02
N VAL A 498 7.07 -10.12 -11.23
CA VAL A 498 7.53 -11.48 -11.51
C VAL A 498 9.06 -11.44 -11.57
N VAL A 499 9.69 -12.07 -10.59
CA VAL A 499 11.15 -12.05 -10.40
C VAL A 499 11.73 -13.35 -10.96
N THR A 500 12.66 -13.21 -11.90
CA THR A 500 13.40 -14.31 -12.54
C THR A 500 14.91 -14.10 -12.33
N PRO A 501 15.75 -15.13 -12.52
CA PRO A 501 17.20 -14.95 -12.45
C PRO A 501 17.71 -13.80 -13.32
N GLU A 502 17.18 -13.66 -14.54
CA GLU A 502 17.63 -12.66 -15.50
C GLU A 502 16.74 -11.41 -15.56
N ARG A 503 15.66 -11.35 -14.78
CA ARG A 503 14.81 -10.18 -14.57
C ARG A 503 14.54 -9.98 -13.08
N LEU A 504 15.46 -9.27 -12.43
CA LEU A 504 15.30 -8.85 -11.03
C LEU A 504 14.08 -7.94 -10.85
N GLY A 505 13.59 -7.86 -9.61
CA GLY A 505 12.56 -6.91 -9.23
C GLY A 505 12.96 -5.48 -9.60
N LEU A 506 12.02 -4.71 -10.15
CA LEU A 506 12.28 -3.37 -10.69
C LEU A 506 12.91 -2.39 -9.69
N CYS A 507 12.77 -2.66 -8.37
CA CYS A 507 13.40 -1.86 -7.34
C CYS A 507 14.92 -1.96 -7.35
N GLY A 508 15.51 -3.05 -7.86
CA GLY A 508 16.94 -3.34 -7.80
C GLY A 508 17.36 -4.22 -6.62
N ALA A 509 16.57 -4.29 -5.54
CA ALA A 509 16.93 -5.04 -4.31
C ALA A 509 16.38 -6.47 -4.22
N VAL A 510 15.44 -6.87 -5.06
CA VAL A 510 14.85 -8.22 -4.98
C VAL A 510 15.31 -9.03 -6.18
N SER A 511 16.34 -9.84 -5.97
CA SER A 511 16.74 -10.87 -6.93
C SER A 511 15.90 -12.13 -6.80
N TRP A 512 16.08 -13.08 -7.72
CA TRP A 512 15.42 -14.39 -7.63
C TRP A 512 15.82 -15.16 -6.36
N LEU A 513 17.10 -15.06 -5.95
CA LEU A 513 17.57 -15.68 -4.72
C LEU A 513 16.92 -15.03 -3.49
N ASP A 514 16.74 -13.71 -3.50
CA ASP A 514 16.09 -13.00 -2.39
C ASP A 514 14.61 -13.35 -2.30
N ALA A 515 13.92 -13.45 -3.44
CA ALA A 515 12.52 -13.85 -3.48
C ALA A 515 12.33 -15.30 -2.99
N LYS A 516 13.24 -16.21 -3.37
CA LYS A 516 13.30 -17.58 -2.85
C LYS A 516 13.51 -17.58 -1.33
N ALA A 517 14.52 -16.88 -0.84
CA ALA A 517 14.83 -16.80 0.59
C ALA A 517 13.67 -16.19 1.39
N THR A 518 12.98 -15.19 0.83
CA THR A 518 11.78 -14.59 1.43
C THR A 518 10.65 -15.60 1.55
N ASN A 519 10.42 -16.44 0.53
CA ASN A 519 9.42 -17.50 0.58
C ASN A 519 9.79 -18.62 1.57
N GLU A 520 11.09 -18.95 1.69
CA GLU A 520 11.57 -19.94 2.67
C GLU A 520 11.40 -19.46 4.12
N LEU A 521 11.61 -18.16 4.37
CA LEU A 521 11.41 -17.54 5.68
C LEU A 521 9.93 -17.38 6.03
N ASP A 522 9.11 -16.95 5.06
CA ASP A 522 7.67 -16.79 5.23
C ASP A 522 6.89 -17.32 4.01
N PRO A 523 6.41 -18.58 4.07
CA PRO A 523 5.63 -19.17 2.99
C PRO A 523 4.29 -18.47 2.71
N ALA A 524 3.75 -17.72 3.68
CA ALA A 524 2.54 -16.92 3.52
C ALA A 524 2.84 -15.46 3.15
N GLY A 525 4.13 -15.14 3.00
CA GLY A 525 4.63 -13.79 2.78
C GLY A 525 4.44 -13.27 1.36
N PRO A 526 5.08 -12.15 1.03
CA PRO A 526 4.85 -11.43 -0.23
C PRO A 526 5.50 -12.09 -1.44
N CYS A 527 6.42 -13.04 -1.26
CA CYS A 527 7.04 -13.76 -2.36
C CYS A 527 6.46 -15.17 -2.46
N GLN A 528 5.84 -15.49 -3.59
CA GLN A 528 5.16 -16.76 -3.80
C GLN A 528 5.73 -17.47 -5.03
N VAL A 529 5.80 -18.80 -4.98
CA VAL A 529 6.30 -19.62 -6.09
C VAL A 529 5.37 -19.51 -7.30
N ILE A 530 5.95 -19.32 -8.48
CA ILE A 530 5.29 -19.38 -9.79
C ILE A 530 5.95 -20.51 -10.58
N THR A 531 5.19 -21.51 -11.00
CA THR A 531 5.67 -22.56 -11.90
C THR A 531 5.89 -22.01 -13.31
N LYS A 532 6.64 -22.72 -14.15
CA LYS A 532 6.80 -22.36 -15.58
C LYS A 532 6.59 -23.57 -16.49
N GLU A 533 5.62 -24.41 -16.13
CA GLU A 533 5.36 -25.70 -16.79
C GLU A 533 4.58 -25.54 -18.09
N ARG A 534 3.86 -24.43 -18.26
CA ARG A 534 2.96 -24.17 -19.39
C ARG A 534 3.38 -22.92 -20.18
N PRO A 535 4.49 -22.97 -20.95
CA PRO A 535 4.90 -21.86 -21.80
C PRO A 535 3.91 -21.65 -22.96
N ILE A 536 3.54 -20.41 -23.20
CA ILE A 536 2.75 -19.97 -24.36
C ILE A 536 3.71 -19.52 -25.46
N ASP A 537 4.66 -18.64 -25.11
CA ASP A 537 5.72 -18.14 -25.99
C ASP A 537 6.97 -17.79 -25.15
N GLU A 538 8.03 -18.59 -25.28
CA GLU A 538 9.28 -18.39 -24.54
C GLU A 538 10.08 -17.16 -25.00
N ASN A 539 9.85 -16.66 -26.22
CA ASN A 539 10.51 -15.45 -26.72
C ASN A 539 9.92 -14.19 -26.07
N LEU A 540 8.60 -14.15 -25.90
CA LEU A 540 7.91 -13.12 -25.12
C LEU A 540 8.07 -13.33 -23.61
N GLY A 541 8.34 -14.57 -23.19
CA GLY A 541 8.29 -14.96 -21.79
C GLY A 541 6.85 -15.01 -21.28
N ALA A 542 5.93 -15.47 -22.11
CA ALA A 542 4.53 -15.67 -21.78
C ALA A 542 4.29 -17.11 -21.32
N TYR A 543 3.67 -17.26 -20.14
CA TYR A 543 3.37 -18.55 -19.52
C TYR A 543 1.97 -18.52 -18.91
N GLU A 544 1.19 -19.58 -19.06
CA GLU A 544 -0.14 -19.65 -18.41
C GLU A 544 -0.02 -19.56 -16.89
N ASP A 545 1.02 -20.17 -16.31
CA ASP A 545 1.29 -20.14 -14.87
C ASP A 545 1.58 -18.72 -14.35
N VAL A 546 2.25 -17.90 -15.16
CA VAL A 546 2.55 -16.50 -14.83
C VAL A 546 1.27 -15.67 -14.90
N ASP A 547 0.47 -15.84 -15.95
CA ASP A 547 -0.81 -15.14 -16.12
C ASP A 547 -1.78 -15.46 -14.96
N GLU A 548 -1.89 -16.74 -14.57
CA GLU A 548 -2.72 -17.16 -13.43
C GLU A 548 -2.23 -16.55 -12.11
N ALA A 549 -0.91 -16.54 -11.87
CA ALA A 549 -0.33 -15.93 -10.68
C ALA A 549 -0.57 -14.42 -10.65
N VAL A 550 -0.32 -13.72 -11.76
CA VAL A 550 -0.53 -12.28 -11.86
C VAL A 550 -2.01 -11.95 -11.69
N GLN A 551 -2.93 -12.64 -12.37
CA GLN A 551 -4.36 -12.41 -12.24
C GLN A 551 -4.85 -12.60 -10.80
N LYS A 552 -4.36 -13.64 -10.11
CA LYS A 552 -4.68 -13.89 -8.71
C LYS A 552 -4.17 -12.75 -7.82
N PHE A 553 -2.89 -12.40 -7.94
CA PHE A 553 -2.25 -11.45 -7.02
C PHE A 553 -2.57 -9.99 -7.32
N SER A 554 -2.91 -9.64 -8.57
CA SER A 554 -3.43 -8.32 -8.95
C SER A 554 -4.94 -8.20 -8.72
N GLN A 555 -5.58 -9.22 -8.13
CA GLN A 555 -7.02 -9.27 -7.86
C GLN A 555 -7.90 -9.12 -9.11
N GLY A 556 -7.43 -9.65 -10.25
CA GLY A 556 -8.12 -9.60 -11.55
C GLY A 556 -7.90 -8.31 -12.33
N ALA A 557 -7.07 -7.38 -11.84
CA ALA A 557 -6.74 -6.15 -12.57
C ALA A 557 -5.88 -6.40 -13.84
N LEU A 558 -5.13 -7.51 -13.87
CA LEU A 558 -4.25 -7.91 -14.95
C LEU A 558 -4.62 -9.33 -15.35
N GLU A 559 -4.68 -9.60 -16.65
CA GLU A 559 -4.99 -10.92 -17.18
C GLU A 559 -3.77 -11.59 -17.82
N HIS A 560 -2.92 -10.80 -18.48
CA HIS A 560 -1.75 -11.27 -19.22
C HIS A 560 -0.51 -10.45 -18.89
N VAL A 561 0.65 -11.11 -18.79
CA VAL A 561 1.96 -10.45 -18.69
C VAL A 561 2.99 -11.17 -19.54
N THR A 562 3.76 -10.40 -20.32
CA THR A 562 4.99 -10.89 -20.95
C THR A 562 6.22 -10.43 -20.16
N LEU A 563 7.19 -11.33 -20.00
CA LEU A 563 8.40 -11.07 -19.22
C LEU A 563 9.54 -10.47 -20.04
N TYR A 564 9.48 -10.52 -21.37
CA TYR A 564 10.58 -10.06 -22.22
C TYR A 564 10.14 -9.12 -23.34
N SER A 565 8.87 -8.65 -23.33
CA SER A 565 8.38 -7.59 -24.22
C SER A 565 8.02 -6.31 -23.45
N ILE A 566 8.35 -5.16 -24.04
CA ILE A 566 7.84 -3.85 -23.59
C ILE A 566 6.55 -3.46 -24.32
N MET A 567 6.26 -4.09 -25.46
CA MET A 567 5.17 -3.68 -26.36
C MET A 567 3.88 -4.45 -26.11
N GLN A 568 3.98 -5.75 -25.84
CA GLN A 568 2.81 -6.62 -25.63
C GLN A 568 2.68 -6.95 -24.15
N ASP A 569 1.59 -6.51 -23.52
CA ASP A 569 1.24 -6.84 -22.14
C ASP A 569 2.43 -6.74 -21.16
N PRO A 570 3.17 -5.61 -21.12
CA PRO A 570 4.37 -5.50 -20.28
C PRO A 570 4.00 -5.67 -18.80
N MET A 571 4.93 -6.23 -18.01
CA MET A 571 4.79 -6.24 -16.55
C MET A 571 4.61 -4.80 -16.04
N THR A 572 3.64 -4.61 -15.16
CA THR A 572 3.35 -3.29 -14.58
C THR A 572 4.50 -2.78 -13.72
N SER A 573 4.51 -1.49 -13.41
CA SER A 573 5.48 -0.87 -12.50
C SER A 573 4.79 -0.20 -11.32
N CYS A 574 5.32 -0.36 -10.10
CA CYS A 574 4.75 0.32 -8.92
C CYS A 574 5.19 1.79 -8.84
N GLY A 575 6.48 2.05 -8.68
CA GLY A 575 7.02 3.40 -8.48
C GLY A 575 8.42 3.43 -7.88
N CYS A 576 8.91 2.30 -7.37
CA CYS A 576 10.25 2.20 -6.78
C CYS A 576 11.36 1.84 -7.78
N PHE A 577 11.09 1.87 -9.09
CA PHE A 577 12.08 1.57 -10.13
C PHE A 577 13.30 2.50 -10.10
N GLU A 578 14.49 1.95 -10.35
CA GLU A 578 15.73 2.74 -10.44
C GLU A 578 15.85 3.44 -11.79
N CYS A 579 15.32 2.81 -12.84
CA CYS A 579 15.35 3.27 -14.22
C CYS A 579 13.96 3.15 -14.87
N ILE A 580 13.72 3.97 -15.88
CA ILE A 580 12.58 3.82 -16.80
C ILE A 580 13.12 3.72 -18.21
N CYS A 581 12.64 2.72 -18.93
CA CYS A 581 12.81 2.54 -20.36
C CYS A 581 11.56 3.05 -21.08
N GLY A 582 11.72 3.84 -22.13
CA GLY A 582 10.64 4.32 -22.99
C GLY A 582 11.02 4.22 -24.46
N ILE A 583 10.05 3.89 -25.31
CA ILE A 583 10.27 3.79 -26.76
C ILE A 583 10.60 5.15 -27.39
N GLU A 584 11.58 5.17 -28.28
CA GLU A 584 11.96 6.32 -29.10
C GLU A 584 11.79 5.93 -30.58
N PRO A 585 10.62 6.25 -31.18
CA PRO A 585 10.29 5.75 -32.51
C PRO A 585 11.20 6.26 -33.64
N PHE A 586 11.78 7.45 -33.52
CA PHE A 586 12.59 8.04 -34.61
C PHE A 586 13.89 7.26 -34.87
N SER A 587 14.46 6.66 -33.82
CA SER A 587 15.67 5.84 -33.86
C SER A 587 15.41 4.33 -33.86
N ASN A 588 14.13 3.92 -33.90
CA ASN A 588 13.73 2.51 -33.82
C ASN A 588 14.30 1.80 -32.58
N GLY A 589 14.36 2.53 -31.45
CA GLY A 589 15.02 2.07 -30.24
C GLY A 589 14.31 2.53 -28.96
N VAL A 590 15.04 2.47 -27.85
CA VAL A 590 14.58 2.88 -26.52
C VAL A 590 15.58 3.80 -25.83
N VAL A 591 15.03 4.70 -25.04
CA VAL A 591 15.73 5.64 -24.16
C VAL A 591 15.57 5.14 -22.73
N ILE A 592 16.66 5.08 -21.96
CA ILE A 592 16.61 4.71 -20.54
C ILE A 592 17.08 5.89 -19.70
N ALA A 593 16.30 6.29 -18.69
CA ALA A 593 16.68 7.30 -17.71
C ALA A 593 16.67 6.70 -16.29
N ASN A 594 17.71 7.00 -15.49
CA ASN A 594 17.75 6.65 -14.07
C ASN A 594 17.18 7.77 -13.19
N ARG A 595 16.73 7.41 -11.99
CA ARG A 595 16.06 8.31 -11.03
C ARG A 595 16.88 9.56 -10.68
N GLU A 596 18.20 9.44 -10.67
CA GLU A 596 19.11 10.52 -10.28
C GLU A 596 19.27 11.59 -11.38
N TYR A 597 18.97 11.24 -12.64
CA TYR A 597 19.06 12.14 -13.78
C TYR A 597 17.86 13.10 -13.81
N ALA A 598 18.16 14.40 -13.70
CA ALA A 598 17.15 15.48 -13.66
C ALA A 598 16.97 16.22 -14.99
N GLY A 599 17.76 15.86 -16.02
CA GLY A 599 17.72 16.52 -17.32
C GLY A 599 16.58 16.01 -18.22
N MET A 600 16.53 16.57 -19.43
CA MET A 600 15.55 16.19 -20.43
C MET A 600 16.05 14.99 -21.22
N THR A 601 15.17 14.02 -21.47
CA THR A 601 15.50 12.90 -22.37
C THR A 601 15.08 13.24 -23.81
N PRO A 602 15.60 12.52 -24.83
CA PRO A 602 15.13 12.63 -26.20
C PRO A 602 13.63 12.41 -26.39
N LEU A 603 12.92 11.83 -25.42
CA LEU A 603 11.45 11.70 -25.44
C LEU A 603 10.72 13.01 -25.14
N GLY A 604 11.42 14.09 -24.83
CA GLY A 604 10.83 15.36 -24.38
C GLY A 604 10.22 15.27 -22.99
N MET A 605 10.65 14.29 -22.19
CA MET A 605 10.24 14.08 -20.80
C MET A 605 11.45 13.95 -19.87
N THR A 606 11.30 14.45 -18.66
CA THR A 606 12.18 14.19 -17.52
C THR A 606 11.84 12.84 -16.85
N PHE A 607 12.73 12.31 -16.01
CA PHE A 607 12.45 11.07 -15.26
C PHE A 607 11.14 11.12 -14.45
N PRO A 608 10.82 12.19 -13.68
CA PRO A 608 9.55 12.29 -12.96
C PRO A 608 8.31 12.24 -13.87
N GLU A 609 8.38 12.83 -15.07
CA GLU A 609 7.29 12.79 -16.05
C GLU A 609 7.10 11.37 -16.59
N MET A 610 8.18 10.69 -16.98
CA MET A 610 8.14 9.28 -17.37
C MET A 610 7.61 8.39 -16.23
N ALA A 611 8.00 8.67 -14.98
CA ALA A 611 7.58 7.91 -13.81
C ALA A 611 6.06 7.99 -13.59
N SER A 612 5.49 9.17 -13.83
CA SER A 612 4.04 9.40 -13.71
C SER A 612 3.20 8.62 -14.72
N MET A 613 3.77 8.30 -15.89
CA MET A 613 3.11 7.51 -16.93
C MET A 613 3.29 5.99 -16.76
N THR A 614 4.36 5.59 -16.07
CA THR A 614 4.77 4.18 -15.97
C THR A 614 4.33 3.53 -14.64
N GLY A 615 4.32 4.29 -13.55
CA GLY A 615 3.99 3.80 -12.21
C GLY A 615 2.50 3.52 -11.99
N GLY A 616 2.17 3.06 -10.78
CA GLY A 616 0.78 2.87 -10.32
C GLY A 616 0.19 1.50 -10.60
N GLY A 617 0.95 0.56 -11.17
CA GLY A 617 0.46 -0.80 -11.40
C GLY A 617 -0.42 -0.93 -12.64
N VAL A 618 -0.17 -0.09 -13.65
CA VAL A 618 -0.85 -0.07 -14.96
C VAL A 618 0.08 -0.68 -16.02
N GLN A 619 -0.50 -1.36 -17.02
CA GLN A 619 0.25 -1.80 -18.19
C GLN A 619 0.35 -0.66 -19.19
N THR A 620 1.58 -0.21 -19.44
CA THR A 620 1.85 0.89 -20.36
C THR A 620 2.74 0.39 -21.50
N PRO A 621 2.17 -0.16 -22.59
CA PRO A 621 2.92 -0.54 -23.77
C PRO A 621 3.91 0.55 -24.22
N GLY A 622 5.17 0.17 -24.39
CA GLY A 622 6.26 1.07 -24.75
C GLY A 622 6.95 1.78 -23.59
N PHE A 623 6.52 1.57 -22.35
CA PHE A 623 7.22 2.07 -21.15
C PHE A 623 7.34 0.97 -20.09
N MET A 624 8.50 0.88 -19.44
CA MET A 624 8.69 -0.02 -18.30
C MET A 624 9.67 0.52 -17.27
N GLY A 625 9.33 0.36 -15.99
CA GLY A 625 10.26 0.55 -14.88
C GLY A 625 11.11 -0.70 -14.66
N HIS A 626 12.40 -0.53 -14.40
CA HIS A 626 13.31 -1.64 -14.10
C HIS A 626 14.48 -1.20 -13.20
N GLY A 627 15.20 -2.20 -12.65
CA GLY A 627 16.45 -1.96 -11.92
C GLY A 627 17.64 -1.75 -12.86
N LYS A 628 18.73 -1.14 -12.36
CA LYS A 628 19.94 -0.85 -13.17
C LYS A 628 20.57 -2.12 -13.75
N HIS A 629 20.63 -3.19 -12.95
CA HIS A 629 21.23 -4.47 -13.38
C HIS A 629 20.47 -5.16 -14.53
N PHE A 630 19.18 -4.87 -14.71
CA PHE A 630 18.40 -5.50 -15.79
C PHE A 630 18.82 -5.01 -17.18
N ILE A 631 19.46 -3.84 -17.28
CA ILE A 631 19.90 -3.25 -18.56
C ILE A 631 20.85 -4.18 -19.31
N SER A 632 21.73 -4.87 -18.58
CA SER A 632 22.71 -5.80 -19.17
C SER A 632 22.20 -7.24 -19.24
N SER A 633 20.92 -7.50 -18.97
CA SER A 633 20.37 -8.85 -19.03
C SER A 633 20.24 -9.34 -20.48
N LYS A 634 20.50 -10.64 -20.70
CA LYS A 634 20.22 -11.31 -21.99
C LYS A 634 18.72 -11.40 -22.28
N LYS A 635 17.88 -11.21 -21.26
CA LYS A 635 16.42 -11.20 -21.35
C LYS A 635 15.82 -9.80 -21.39
N PHE A 636 16.64 -8.75 -21.30
CA PHE A 636 16.19 -7.37 -21.49
C PHE A 636 15.58 -7.24 -22.89
N MET A 637 14.28 -6.92 -22.98
CA MET A 637 13.52 -6.71 -24.23
C MET A 637 13.81 -7.74 -25.34
N LYS A 638 14.04 -9.01 -24.96
CA LYS A 638 14.46 -10.06 -25.90
C LYS A 638 13.52 -10.16 -27.10
N ALA A 639 12.22 -9.98 -26.89
CA ALA A 639 11.22 -10.04 -27.94
C ALA A 639 11.37 -8.92 -29.00
N GLU A 640 11.89 -7.76 -28.61
CA GLU A 640 12.07 -6.61 -29.50
C GLU A 640 13.49 -6.49 -30.09
N GLY A 641 14.42 -7.41 -29.77
CA GLY A 641 15.83 -7.33 -30.20
C GLY A 641 16.81 -6.93 -29.09
N GLY A 642 16.31 -6.86 -27.86
CA GLY A 642 17.08 -6.69 -26.65
C GLY A 642 17.97 -5.45 -26.60
N ILE A 643 19.17 -5.61 -26.04
CA ILE A 643 20.05 -4.47 -25.73
C ILE A 643 20.47 -3.65 -26.96
N GLU A 644 20.43 -4.20 -28.19
CA GLU A 644 20.70 -3.45 -29.43
C GLU A 644 19.70 -2.31 -29.67
N ARG A 645 18.55 -2.33 -28.99
CA ARG A 645 17.56 -1.25 -29.02
C ARG A 645 17.93 -0.05 -28.15
N ILE A 646 18.88 -0.16 -27.23
CA ILE A 646 19.23 0.94 -26.34
C ILE A 646 19.99 1.99 -27.15
N VAL A 647 19.37 3.15 -27.37
CA VAL A 647 19.95 4.22 -28.20
C VAL A 647 20.42 5.42 -27.38
N TRP A 648 19.92 5.58 -26.16
CA TRP A 648 20.28 6.68 -25.28
C TRP A 648 20.23 6.30 -23.80
N MET A 649 21.25 6.72 -23.05
CA MET A 649 21.30 6.62 -21.59
C MET A 649 22.07 7.81 -21.01
N PRO A 650 21.73 8.31 -19.80
CA PRO A 650 22.56 9.28 -19.10
C PRO A 650 23.98 8.77 -18.96
N LYS A 651 24.97 9.64 -19.10
CA LYS A 651 26.38 9.27 -19.10
C LYS A 651 26.78 8.49 -17.84
N GLU A 652 26.32 8.94 -16.68
CA GLU A 652 26.57 8.26 -15.40
C GLU A 652 26.02 6.82 -15.39
N LEU A 653 24.80 6.62 -15.90
CA LEU A 653 24.20 5.29 -16.01
C LEU A 653 24.97 4.42 -17.01
N LYS A 654 25.36 5.00 -18.14
CA LYS A 654 26.15 4.33 -19.18
C LYS A 654 27.51 3.87 -18.64
N GLU A 655 28.20 4.71 -17.88
CA GLU A 655 29.46 4.37 -17.20
C GLU A 655 29.25 3.26 -16.16
N PHE A 656 28.15 3.33 -15.39
CA PHE A 656 27.82 2.31 -14.38
C PHE A 656 27.61 0.91 -14.98
N VAL A 657 26.92 0.80 -16.13
CA VAL A 657 26.64 -0.51 -16.75
C VAL A 657 27.68 -0.93 -17.79
N ALA A 658 28.72 -0.12 -18.05
CA ALA A 658 29.54 -0.24 -19.25
C ALA A 658 30.17 -1.63 -19.41
N ASP A 659 30.84 -2.13 -18.37
CA ASP A 659 31.53 -3.42 -18.42
C ASP A 659 30.57 -4.58 -18.68
N ARG A 660 29.43 -4.61 -17.99
CA ARG A 660 28.42 -5.69 -18.12
C ARG A 660 27.66 -5.60 -19.45
N LEU A 661 27.29 -4.39 -19.87
CA LEU A 661 26.56 -4.17 -21.12
C LEU A 661 27.42 -4.50 -22.34
N ASN A 662 28.69 -4.08 -22.34
CA ASN A 662 29.64 -4.42 -23.41
C ASN A 662 29.96 -5.93 -23.43
N ALA A 663 30.11 -6.57 -22.26
CA ALA A 663 30.26 -8.02 -22.20
C ALA A 663 29.06 -8.75 -22.82
N THR A 664 27.85 -8.29 -22.52
CA THR A 664 26.61 -8.86 -23.06
C THR A 664 26.49 -8.63 -24.57
N ALA A 665 26.79 -7.42 -25.04
CA ALA A 665 26.78 -7.10 -26.47
C ALA A 665 27.82 -7.90 -27.26
N LYS A 666 29.00 -8.12 -26.67
CA LYS A 666 30.03 -8.97 -27.25
C LYS A 666 29.59 -10.42 -27.34
N GLU A 667 28.95 -10.94 -26.28
CA GLU A 667 28.46 -12.31 -26.25
C GLU A 667 27.34 -12.56 -27.27
N LEU A 668 26.33 -11.68 -27.32
CA LEU A 668 25.14 -11.87 -28.13
C LEU A 668 25.35 -11.47 -29.61
N TYR A 669 26.11 -10.40 -29.85
CA TYR A 669 26.17 -9.74 -31.17
C TYR A 669 27.59 -9.51 -31.69
N GLY A 670 28.62 -9.82 -30.89
CA GLY A 670 30.02 -9.62 -31.27
C GLY A 670 30.48 -8.16 -31.28
N ILE A 671 29.73 -7.25 -30.63
CA ILE A 671 30.04 -5.82 -30.56
C ILE A 671 30.84 -5.54 -29.28
N GLU A 672 32.09 -5.07 -29.40
CA GLU A 672 32.97 -4.89 -28.24
C GLU A 672 32.69 -3.61 -27.43
N ASN A 673 32.42 -2.49 -28.11
CA ASN A 673 32.22 -1.18 -27.47
C ASN A 673 30.82 -0.64 -27.77
N PHE A 674 29.79 -1.42 -27.46
CA PHE A 674 28.41 -1.07 -27.74
C PHE A 674 28.00 0.25 -27.05
N THR A 675 28.47 0.50 -25.83
CA THR A 675 28.20 1.76 -25.11
C THR A 675 28.64 3.01 -25.85
N ASP A 676 29.71 2.95 -26.66
CA ASP A 676 30.20 4.11 -27.43
C ASP A 676 29.27 4.46 -28.61
N MET A 677 28.36 3.56 -28.95
CA MET A 677 27.35 3.74 -29.99
C MET A 677 26.06 4.35 -29.42
N ILE A 678 25.89 4.37 -28.09
CA ILE A 678 24.71 4.87 -27.38
C ILE A 678 24.88 6.36 -27.05
N GLY A 679 23.88 7.17 -27.42
CA GLY A 679 23.84 8.60 -27.09
C GLY A 679 23.72 8.86 -25.58
N ASP A 680 24.06 10.07 -25.16
CA ASP A 680 23.88 10.55 -23.80
C ASP A 680 23.58 12.06 -23.80
N GLU A 681 23.34 12.66 -22.63
CA GLU A 681 23.00 14.07 -22.49
C GLU A 681 24.11 15.03 -22.94
N THR A 682 25.36 14.55 -23.10
CA THR A 682 26.46 15.36 -23.65
C THR A 682 26.46 15.39 -25.18
N ILE A 683 25.60 14.59 -25.81
CA ILE A 683 25.49 14.41 -27.25
C ILE A 683 24.14 14.92 -27.76
N ALA A 684 23.03 14.46 -27.18
CA ALA A 684 21.68 14.77 -27.64
C ALA A 684 20.67 14.79 -26.49
N GLU A 685 19.77 15.78 -26.51
CA GLU A 685 18.57 15.84 -25.66
C GLU A 685 17.28 15.84 -26.52
N ASP A 686 17.40 15.66 -27.84
CA ASP A 686 16.29 15.66 -28.80
C ASP A 686 16.44 14.51 -29.83
N PRO A 687 15.34 14.02 -30.43
CA PRO A 687 15.38 12.90 -31.38
C PRO A 687 16.19 13.17 -32.65
N GLU A 688 16.20 14.39 -33.17
CA GLU A 688 16.86 14.70 -34.45
C GLU A 688 18.38 14.59 -34.30
N THR A 689 18.93 15.20 -33.25
CA THR A 689 20.35 15.11 -32.90
C THR A 689 20.74 13.68 -32.58
N LEU A 690 19.88 12.94 -31.86
CA LEU A 690 20.13 11.53 -31.54
C LEU A 690 20.24 10.68 -32.81
N VAL A 691 19.28 10.75 -33.73
CA VAL A 691 19.29 9.95 -34.97
C VAL A 691 20.54 10.26 -35.82
N ALA A 692 20.96 11.52 -35.89
CA ALA A 692 22.18 11.90 -36.60
C ALA A 692 23.42 11.22 -36.01
N PHE A 693 23.56 11.24 -34.67
CA PHE A 693 24.65 10.56 -33.97
C PHE A 693 24.64 9.04 -34.20
N LEU A 694 23.47 8.40 -34.04
CA LEU A 694 23.32 6.96 -34.23
C LEU A 694 23.66 6.53 -35.67
N THR A 695 23.32 7.37 -36.65
CA THR A 695 23.67 7.14 -38.06
C THR A 695 25.18 7.21 -38.28
N GLU A 696 25.86 8.20 -37.67
CA GLU A 696 27.32 8.32 -37.73
C GLU A 696 28.02 7.11 -37.10
N LYS A 697 27.50 6.63 -35.96
CA LYS A 697 28.02 5.46 -35.25
C LYS A 697 27.65 4.12 -35.90
N GLY A 698 26.71 4.10 -36.85
CA GLY A 698 26.21 2.87 -37.43
C GLY A 698 25.47 1.99 -36.41
N HIS A 699 24.62 2.60 -35.58
CA HIS A 699 23.91 1.91 -34.51
C HIS A 699 23.01 0.76 -35.05
N PRO A 700 23.06 -0.45 -34.46
CA PRO A 700 22.31 -1.60 -34.96
C PRO A 700 20.79 -1.39 -34.98
N ALA A 701 20.22 -0.68 -34.00
CA ALA A 701 18.79 -0.36 -33.93
C ALA A 701 18.19 0.20 -35.25
N LEU A 702 18.97 0.99 -36.00
CA LEU A 702 18.52 1.62 -37.24
C LEU A 702 18.28 0.60 -38.38
N SER A 703 18.83 -0.60 -38.26
CA SER A 703 18.73 -1.67 -39.27
C SER A 703 17.85 -2.85 -38.83
N LEU A 704 17.38 -2.86 -37.58
CA LEU A 704 16.46 -3.87 -37.07
C LEU A 704 15.05 -3.64 -37.62
N ASP A 705 14.22 -4.68 -37.55
CA ASP A 705 12.79 -4.54 -37.89
C ASP A 705 12.14 -3.42 -37.05
N PRO A 706 11.14 -2.71 -37.58
CA PRO A 706 10.39 -1.73 -36.80
C PRO A 706 9.80 -2.34 -35.52
N MET A 707 9.92 -1.63 -34.39
CA MET A 707 9.26 -2.05 -33.14
C MET A 707 7.72 -1.89 -33.19
N MET A 708 7.20 -1.13 -34.15
CA MET A 708 5.78 -0.80 -34.36
C MET A 708 5.39 -0.88 -35.84
#